data_AF-A0A2P8KER3-F1
#
_entry.id   AF-A0A2P8KER3-F1
#
_cell.length_a   1.000
_cell.length_b   1.000
_cell.length_c   1.000
_cell.angle_alpha   90.00
_cell.angle_beta   90.00
_cell.angle_gamma   90.00
#
_symmetry.space_group_name_H-M   'P 1'
#
loop_
_entity.id
_entity.type
_entity.pdbx_description
1 polymer ?
#
loop_
_entity_poly.entity_id
_entity_poly.type
_entity_poly.pdbx_seq_one_letter_code
_entity_poly.pdbx_strand_id
1 'polypeptide(L)'
;MDIEFALAEGSVTKGELAEADRKLIELWYRRIRPVVIGAFDAAMTADLILQNVSRVVSFLPSLPENEDVSTPESNPSAGIPIGNWRNWLSEIVAEWQETGAMPDAVTALPLLLETLPFDLEGDDRRLIVEPVRCLFLLSRWMLPDREDEDIDDLMISLRELARLMEIKAQLGLAANLAHAAASLGRPSSPETRRTAIEGMRLAAAVRNPAQTAACHALYARAVVAAAGPEPDRLKEAFGEVEDAIEIMAALPPDQRVGIAGTLMDAFDDQPMMGSLARIVGQFARPGELPPSVWQKRVQRTPANEWLQRIVLLYGPGSPWLQLEDARAALEPAGNREQAIADWNHWTIDHHAYRHVIPHHRSFLRERDFDLNLLVLTHEVTHVLSFLGGIGIVLTSMRAAALIMGVASWLPHASPEVEGSDAGSLFARHGLAPLRPNDAAASLDVLLSLELATRIRVVQDVWAPWLEGLAVFGETSADPLQDDRLIDPVNDALLNLVDFERSVGEDHRVLRQSGAETVEARRKLLDEFQTRSAAAVRQRGAERLLSAFRVGKTPYLLGYLAVRAVCANWRKTLKRRINGTEIFRALLHATRYDLVSSVPNLGLPLQDFTEAAAAGMADWVRRLSALSADDIEIVIQARADDNDATSIHWIEGRPRPAEKDESTGDRVIAELRKRIDEALKSKASDHHGTLAGFANQLLVLGSFLPIGRMKASFHLCIDPVNGSGRLLLLLRTTEHHMEGGSSMNVWGTSLSRESAEHLAGLVERGGPTRMEVTRIIDLAGIATKELGVSGWHLFAVRCDDWFELRGTTVEVQTLLDVRPDLAKELAEIVRMRLYPEGLVRAERDHMASGRPAARQAIDWIDQSRQWELDGEPVDAMPVVEQVRTMAEALVSESVDQERRRKAMSALASAVFFDEALARRLSSSDFWSLTAEAPDQRRTIATALFQTAHGDGDEGLVQEAVAALETCGCNFFVQHGHGWDVMGFY
;
A
#
# COMPACT_ATOMS: atom_id res chain seq x y z
N MET A 1 18.06 -80.27 35.17
CA MET A 1 19.45 -80.22 35.67
C MET A 1 19.56 -80.66 37.13
N ASP A 2 19.22 -79.86 38.16
CA ASP A 2 19.42 -80.28 39.58
C ASP A 2 18.60 -81.53 40.00
N ILE A 3 17.41 -81.73 39.41
CA ILE A 3 16.55 -82.90 39.68
C ILE A 3 17.10 -84.18 39.02
N GLU A 4 17.74 -84.06 37.84
CA GLU A 4 18.39 -85.21 37.17
C GLU A 4 19.64 -85.66 37.92
N PHE A 5 20.33 -84.73 38.57
CA PHE A 5 21.49 -85.03 39.42
C PHE A 5 21.07 -85.77 40.70
N ALA A 6 19.98 -85.33 41.35
CA ALA A 6 19.44 -85.98 42.54
C ALA A 6 18.82 -87.36 42.25
N LEU A 7 18.32 -87.59 41.03
CA LEU A 7 17.85 -88.89 40.54
C LEU A 7 18.98 -89.90 40.33
N ALA A 8 20.15 -89.44 39.90
CA ALA A 8 21.33 -90.29 39.71
C ALA A 8 21.95 -90.74 41.05
N GLU A 9 21.82 -89.94 42.11
CA GLU A 9 22.33 -90.24 43.45
C GLU A 9 21.36 -91.03 44.35
N GLY A 10 20.13 -91.30 43.88
CA GLY A 10 19.13 -92.08 44.62
C GLY A 10 18.55 -91.36 45.85
N SER A 11 18.69 -90.03 45.93
CA SER A 11 18.31 -89.22 47.09
C SER A 11 16.87 -88.67 47.03
N VAL A 12 16.08 -89.03 46.02
CA VAL A 12 14.70 -88.54 45.82
C VAL A 12 13.76 -89.71 45.56
N THR A 13 12.67 -89.79 46.33
CA THR A 13 11.66 -90.84 46.16
C THR A 13 10.74 -90.55 44.98
N LYS A 14 10.15 -91.60 44.39
CA LYS A 14 9.19 -91.47 43.26
C LYS A 14 8.01 -90.50 43.56
N GLY A 15 7.65 -90.34 44.83
CA GLY A 15 6.59 -89.41 45.26
C GLY A 15 7.03 -87.94 45.22
N GLU A 16 8.28 -87.65 45.56
CA GLU A 16 8.85 -86.30 45.50
C GLU A 16 9.10 -85.86 44.05
N LEU A 17 9.39 -86.82 43.16
CA LEU A 17 9.50 -86.56 41.73
C LEU A 17 8.16 -86.15 41.11
N ALA A 18 7.07 -86.83 41.49
CA ALA A 18 5.73 -86.51 41.00
C ALA A 18 5.25 -85.13 41.48
N GLU A 19 5.61 -84.73 42.70
CA GLU A 19 5.29 -83.40 43.25
C GLU A 19 6.17 -82.31 42.62
N ALA A 20 7.44 -82.61 42.31
CA ALA A 20 8.33 -81.70 41.59
C ALA A 20 7.84 -81.48 40.14
N ASP A 21 7.47 -82.55 39.42
CA ASP A 21 6.88 -82.46 38.08
C ASP A 21 5.57 -81.67 38.10
N ARG A 22 4.71 -81.88 39.09
CA ARG A 22 3.47 -81.12 39.24
C ARG A 22 3.75 -79.63 39.47
N LYS A 23 4.73 -79.28 40.30
CA LYS A 23 5.14 -77.88 40.53
C LYS A 23 5.82 -77.28 39.31
N LEU A 24 6.59 -78.05 38.54
CA LEU A 24 7.23 -77.59 37.30
C LEU A 24 6.20 -77.34 36.20
N ILE A 25 5.18 -78.20 36.08
CA ILE A 25 4.04 -78.02 35.19
C ILE A 25 3.20 -76.82 35.62
N GLU A 26 2.98 -76.61 36.91
CA GLU A 26 2.27 -75.43 37.43
C GLU A 26 3.07 -74.13 37.20
N LEU A 27 4.40 -74.16 37.38
CA LEU A 27 5.29 -73.05 37.06
C LEU A 27 5.32 -72.77 35.55
N TRP A 28 5.33 -73.82 34.73
CA TRP A 28 5.23 -73.72 33.28
C TRP A 28 3.91 -73.06 32.88
N TYR A 29 2.76 -73.54 33.36
CA TYR A 29 1.46 -72.98 32.97
C TYR A 29 1.14 -71.60 33.56
N ARG A 30 1.61 -71.26 34.77
CA ARG A 30 1.29 -69.99 35.44
C ARG A 30 2.31 -68.87 35.22
N ARG A 31 3.59 -69.18 35.02
CA ARG A 31 4.64 -68.15 34.90
C ARG A 31 5.35 -68.16 33.56
N ILE A 32 5.63 -69.32 32.98
CA ILE A 32 6.42 -69.40 31.74
C ILE A 32 5.53 -69.36 30.50
N ARG A 33 4.38 -70.04 30.48
CA ARG A 33 3.45 -70.10 29.36
C ARG A 33 2.85 -68.73 29.02
N PRO A 34 2.43 -67.86 29.96
CA PRO A 34 1.99 -66.52 29.61
C PRO A 34 3.13 -65.66 29.04
N VAL A 35 4.37 -65.88 29.50
CA VAL A 35 5.58 -65.19 29.00
C VAL A 35 6.01 -65.73 27.64
N VAL A 36 5.87 -67.03 27.37
CA VAL A 36 6.23 -67.69 26.11
C VAL A 36 5.14 -67.52 25.06
N ILE A 37 3.86 -67.54 25.44
CA ILE A 37 2.75 -67.16 24.54
C ILE A 37 2.78 -65.65 24.29
N GLY A 38 3.03 -64.83 25.32
CA GLY A 38 3.27 -63.39 25.14
C GLY A 38 4.51 -63.10 24.28
N ALA A 39 5.56 -63.92 24.35
CA ALA A 39 6.74 -63.81 23.48
C ALA A 39 6.51 -64.40 22.08
N PHE A 40 5.58 -65.33 21.90
CA PHE A 40 5.19 -65.87 20.58
C PHE A 40 4.25 -64.90 19.85
N ASP A 41 3.27 -64.33 20.56
CA ASP A 41 2.43 -63.24 20.06
C ASP A 41 3.30 -62.01 19.77
N ALA A 42 4.21 -61.62 20.68
CA ALA A 42 5.16 -60.53 20.42
C ALA A 42 6.16 -60.85 19.29
N ALA A 43 6.55 -62.11 19.07
CA ALA A 43 7.42 -62.50 17.95
C ALA A 43 6.69 -62.49 16.60
N MET A 44 5.42 -62.92 16.57
CA MET A 44 4.57 -62.78 15.37
C MET A 44 4.25 -61.31 15.08
N THR A 45 3.94 -60.54 16.11
CA THR A 45 3.71 -59.09 15.98
C THR A 45 4.99 -58.36 15.58
N ALA A 46 6.14 -58.71 16.16
CA ALA A 46 7.44 -58.16 15.76
C ALA A 46 7.81 -58.55 14.32
N ASP A 47 7.53 -59.77 13.88
CA ASP A 47 7.75 -60.19 12.49
C ASP A 47 6.84 -59.41 11.53
N LEU A 48 5.56 -59.18 11.87
CA LEU A 48 4.66 -58.33 11.09
C LEU A 48 5.12 -56.86 11.04
N ILE A 49 5.56 -56.29 12.17
CA ILE A 49 6.11 -54.93 12.25
C ILE A 49 7.39 -54.83 11.43
N LEU A 50 8.30 -55.79 11.57
CA LEU A 50 9.56 -55.84 10.80
C LEU A 50 9.32 -56.08 9.32
N GLN A 51 8.33 -56.88 8.93
CA GLN A 51 7.91 -57.05 7.53
C GLN A 51 7.34 -55.75 6.97
N ASN A 52 6.50 -55.04 7.71
CA ASN A 52 5.94 -53.75 7.25
C ASN A 52 7.00 -52.63 7.22
N VAL A 53 7.93 -52.58 8.18
CA VAL A 53 9.08 -51.68 8.14
C VAL A 53 10.02 -52.05 7.00
N SER A 54 10.30 -53.34 6.79
CA SER A 54 11.12 -53.82 5.67
C SER A 54 10.44 -53.54 4.33
N ARG A 55 9.11 -53.63 4.24
CA ARG A 55 8.35 -53.20 3.05
C ARG A 55 8.55 -51.71 2.82
N VAL A 56 8.52 -50.88 3.86
CA VAL A 56 8.72 -49.43 3.76
C VAL A 56 10.14 -49.07 3.34
N VAL A 57 11.14 -49.71 3.94
CA VAL A 57 12.56 -49.48 3.64
C VAL A 57 12.95 -50.06 2.27
N SER A 58 12.38 -51.20 1.86
CA SER A 58 12.66 -51.80 0.55
C SER A 58 11.94 -51.11 -0.61
N PHE A 59 10.82 -50.43 -0.34
CA PHE A 59 10.06 -49.71 -1.36
C PHE A 59 10.81 -48.47 -1.86
N LEU A 60 11.49 -47.72 -0.97
CA LEU A 60 12.14 -46.44 -1.30
C LEU A 60 13.27 -46.53 -2.34
N PRO A 61 14.18 -47.53 -2.32
CA PRO A 61 15.21 -47.70 -3.34
C PRO A 61 14.73 -48.42 -4.61
N SER A 62 13.55 -49.04 -4.59
CA SER A 62 13.02 -49.86 -5.69
C SER A 62 12.18 -49.07 -6.71
N LEU A 63 11.96 -47.77 -6.45
CA LEU A 63 11.27 -46.88 -7.38
C LEU A 63 12.20 -46.62 -8.57
N PRO A 64 11.79 -46.94 -9.81
CA PRO A 64 12.66 -46.80 -10.97
C PRO A 64 13.11 -45.34 -11.16
N GLU A 65 14.41 -45.13 -11.34
CA GLU A 65 14.99 -43.85 -11.76
C GLU A 65 14.51 -43.56 -13.20
N ASN A 66 13.56 -42.63 -13.35
CA ASN A 66 13.15 -42.01 -14.62
C ASN A 66 13.03 -42.98 -15.83
N GLU A 67 11.85 -43.60 -16.03
CA GLU A 67 11.44 -43.88 -17.40
C GLU A 67 11.11 -42.56 -18.10
N ASP A 68 11.85 -42.29 -19.17
CA ASP A 68 11.82 -41.13 -20.04
C ASP A 68 10.37 -40.76 -20.47
N VAL A 69 9.80 -39.70 -19.89
CA VAL A 69 8.40 -39.23 -20.13
C VAL A 69 8.25 -38.51 -21.49
N SER A 70 9.09 -38.81 -22.47
CA SER A 70 9.16 -38.06 -23.74
C SER A 70 8.28 -38.59 -24.88
N THR A 71 7.52 -39.69 -24.70
CA THR A 71 6.59 -40.19 -25.74
C THR A 71 5.10 -39.97 -25.39
N PRO A 72 4.34 -39.17 -26.18
CA PRO A 72 2.98 -38.76 -25.84
C PRO A 72 1.85 -39.77 -26.15
N GLU A 73 2.14 -41.04 -26.44
CA GLU A 73 1.10 -41.99 -26.92
C GLU A 73 0.73 -43.13 -25.94
N SER A 74 1.42 -43.27 -24.80
CA SER A 74 1.00 -44.18 -23.73
C SER A 74 0.24 -43.42 -22.65
N ASN A 75 -1.06 -43.68 -22.56
CA ASN A 75 -1.99 -43.12 -21.58
C ASN A 75 -1.38 -42.95 -20.15
N PRO A 76 -1.02 -41.72 -19.72
CA PRO A 76 -0.40 -41.45 -18.41
C PRO A 76 -1.41 -41.47 -17.24
N SER A 77 -2.65 -41.92 -17.45
CA SER A 77 -3.67 -41.97 -16.40
C SER A 77 -3.46 -43.07 -15.35
N ALA A 78 -2.36 -43.83 -15.42
CA ALA A 78 -1.92 -44.73 -14.35
C ALA A 78 -0.88 -44.09 -13.41
N GLY A 79 -0.82 -42.75 -13.36
CA GLY A 79 -0.18 -42.06 -12.26
C GLY A 79 -0.78 -42.52 -10.93
N ILE A 80 0.09 -42.86 -9.97
CA ILE A 80 -0.28 -43.23 -8.60
C ILE A 80 -1.34 -42.22 -8.09
N PRO A 81 -2.57 -42.65 -7.77
CA PRO A 81 -3.64 -41.75 -7.34
C PRO A 81 -3.20 -40.87 -6.16
N ILE A 82 -3.62 -39.61 -6.19
CA ILE A 82 -3.43 -38.63 -5.13
C ILE A 82 -3.85 -39.27 -3.79
N GLY A 83 -2.93 -39.33 -2.83
CA GLY A 83 -3.20 -39.86 -1.49
C GLY A 83 -2.69 -41.27 -1.20
N ASN A 84 -2.02 -41.97 -2.14
CA ASN A 84 -1.59 -43.35 -1.89
C ASN A 84 -0.57 -43.53 -0.75
N TRP A 85 0.28 -42.56 -0.41
CA TRP A 85 1.14 -42.71 0.79
C TRP A 85 0.37 -42.61 2.10
N ARG A 86 -0.59 -41.69 2.18
CA ARG A 86 -1.51 -41.61 3.31
C ARG A 86 -2.34 -42.88 3.41
N ASN A 87 -2.91 -43.35 2.30
CA ASN A 87 -3.71 -44.57 2.26
C ASN A 87 -2.85 -45.79 2.60
N TRP A 88 -1.63 -45.89 2.08
CA TRP A 88 -0.72 -47.01 2.32
C TRP A 88 -0.21 -47.06 3.76
N LEU A 89 0.20 -45.92 4.33
CA LEU A 89 0.52 -45.84 5.76
C LEU A 89 -0.73 -46.13 6.61
N SER A 90 -1.90 -45.65 6.20
CA SER A 90 -3.18 -45.95 6.88
C SER A 90 -3.58 -47.41 6.73
N GLU A 91 -3.22 -48.09 5.64
CA GLU A 91 -3.44 -49.53 5.42
C GLU A 91 -2.53 -50.35 6.32
N ILE A 92 -1.25 -49.99 6.44
CA ILE A 92 -0.31 -50.64 7.38
C ILE A 92 -0.81 -50.47 8.82
N VAL A 93 -1.27 -49.27 9.17
CA VAL A 93 -1.79 -48.96 10.50
C VAL A 93 -3.15 -49.65 10.72
N ALA A 94 -4.03 -49.71 9.72
CA ALA A 94 -5.29 -50.44 9.79
C ALA A 94 -5.06 -51.95 9.94
N GLU A 95 -4.08 -52.51 9.22
CA GLU A 95 -3.62 -53.89 9.38
C GLU A 95 -3.14 -54.13 10.82
N TRP A 96 -2.40 -53.20 11.41
CA TRP A 96 -2.01 -53.27 12.83
C TRP A 96 -3.19 -53.13 13.81
N GLN A 97 -4.22 -52.35 13.47
CA GLN A 97 -5.44 -52.27 14.29
C GLN A 97 -6.26 -53.55 14.20
N GLU A 98 -6.48 -54.08 12.99
CA GLU A 98 -7.24 -55.30 12.73
C GLU A 98 -6.58 -56.54 13.36
N THR A 99 -5.24 -56.57 13.38
CA THR A 99 -4.46 -57.66 13.97
C THR A 99 -4.17 -57.48 15.47
N GLY A 100 -4.48 -56.32 16.06
CA GLY A 100 -4.15 -55.99 17.44
C GLY A 100 -2.68 -55.67 17.70
N ALA A 101 -1.85 -55.56 16.65
CA ALA A 101 -0.41 -55.27 16.70
C ALA A 101 -0.06 -53.82 17.05
N MET A 102 -1.04 -52.91 17.10
CA MET A 102 -0.79 -51.47 17.29
C MET A 102 0.00 -51.11 18.57
N PRO A 103 -0.33 -51.63 19.77
CA PRO A 103 0.41 -51.29 20.99
C PRO A 103 1.87 -51.75 20.94
N ASP A 104 2.12 -52.91 20.31
CA ASP A 104 3.45 -53.47 20.13
C ASP A 104 4.26 -52.66 19.11
N ALA A 105 3.63 -52.17 18.03
CA ALA A 105 4.27 -51.30 17.04
C ALA A 105 4.74 -49.97 17.64
N VAL A 106 3.88 -49.32 18.44
CA VAL A 106 4.23 -48.08 19.16
C VAL A 106 5.39 -48.30 20.13
N THR A 107 5.50 -49.49 20.73
CA THR A 107 6.61 -49.84 21.63
C THR A 107 7.90 -50.19 20.87
N ALA A 108 7.78 -50.89 19.74
CA ALA A 108 8.92 -51.43 18.99
C ALA A 108 9.61 -50.41 18.08
N LEU A 109 8.88 -49.48 17.46
CA LEU A 109 9.42 -48.54 16.47
C LEU A 109 10.46 -47.56 17.06
N PRO A 110 10.30 -47.00 18.28
CA PRO A 110 11.35 -46.19 18.91
C PRO A 110 12.63 -46.98 19.19
N LEU A 111 12.49 -48.22 19.68
CA LEU A 111 13.63 -49.12 19.91
C LEU A 111 14.33 -49.49 18.60
N LEU A 112 13.57 -49.62 17.51
CA LEU A 112 14.13 -49.79 16.18
C LEU A 112 14.96 -48.57 15.77
N LEU A 113 14.44 -47.35 15.97
CA LEU A 113 15.17 -46.11 15.67
C LEU A 113 16.50 -45.99 16.44
N GLU A 114 16.54 -46.46 17.69
CA GLU A 114 17.76 -46.49 18.53
C GLU A 114 18.77 -47.57 18.10
N THR A 115 18.31 -48.63 17.41
CA THR A 115 19.12 -49.79 17.02
C THR A 115 19.51 -49.82 15.54
N LEU A 116 19.02 -48.86 14.74
CA LEU A 116 19.42 -48.71 13.34
C LEU A 116 20.95 -48.51 13.23
N PRO A 117 21.61 -49.08 12.19
CA PRO A 117 23.07 -49.07 12.07
C PRO A 117 23.66 -47.65 12.15
N PHE A 118 24.64 -47.46 13.03
CA PHE A 118 25.32 -46.17 13.25
C PHE A 118 26.30 -45.78 12.12
N ASP A 119 26.54 -46.67 11.16
CA ASP A 119 27.49 -46.49 10.04
C ASP A 119 26.90 -45.72 8.84
N LEU A 120 25.61 -45.38 8.88
CA LEU A 120 25.00 -44.47 7.92
C LEU A 120 25.13 -43.01 8.41
N GLU A 121 25.70 -42.14 7.58
CA GLU A 121 25.83 -40.69 7.84
C GLU A 121 24.97 -39.86 6.87
N GLY A 122 24.59 -38.66 7.29
CA GLY A 122 23.90 -37.68 6.42
C GLY A 122 22.50 -38.12 5.97
N ASP A 123 22.20 -37.89 4.69
CA ASP A 123 20.87 -38.06 4.09
C ASP A 123 20.43 -39.54 4.02
N ASP A 124 21.37 -40.48 3.85
CA ASP A 124 21.05 -41.91 3.74
C ASP A 124 20.56 -42.49 5.07
N ARG A 125 21.06 -41.98 6.21
CA ARG A 125 20.47 -42.30 7.53
C ARG A 125 19.06 -41.74 7.66
N ARG A 126 18.84 -40.49 7.23
CA ARG A 126 17.52 -39.83 7.31
C ARG A 126 16.46 -40.55 6.48
N LEU A 127 16.85 -41.12 5.34
CA LEU A 127 15.95 -41.91 4.48
C LEU A 127 15.39 -43.17 5.15
N ILE A 128 16.05 -43.69 6.18
CA ILE A 128 15.58 -44.84 6.95
C ILE A 128 14.89 -44.39 8.24
N VAL A 129 15.42 -43.34 8.88
CA VAL A 129 14.90 -42.82 10.15
C VAL A 129 13.52 -42.18 9.96
N GLU A 130 13.35 -41.31 8.98
CA GLU A 130 12.11 -40.52 8.86
C GLU A 130 10.87 -41.36 8.48
N PRO A 131 10.91 -42.39 7.62
CA PRO A 131 9.73 -43.24 7.37
C PRO A 131 9.32 -44.04 8.62
N VAL A 132 10.30 -44.56 9.37
CA VAL A 132 10.07 -45.27 10.63
C VAL A 132 9.48 -44.33 11.68
N ARG A 133 9.99 -43.09 11.74
CA ARG A 133 9.44 -42.03 12.59
C ARG A 133 8.00 -41.66 12.20
N CYS A 134 7.70 -41.52 10.91
CA CYS A 134 6.33 -41.31 10.42
C CYS A 134 5.38 -42.44 10.83
N LEU A 135 5.79 -43.71 10.68
CA LEU A 135 5.00 -44.86 11.11
C LEU A 135 4.75 -44.85 12.62
N PHE A 136 5.78 -44.54 13.42
CA PHE A 136 5.66 -44.43 14.87
C PHE A 136 4.64 -43.36 15.27
N LEU A 137 4.79 -42.15 14.73
CA LEU A 137 3.92 -41.02 15.04
C LEU A 137 2.48 -41.25 14.56
N LEU A 138 2.29 -41.83 13.38
CA LEU A 138 0.96 -42.18 12.87
C LEU A 138 0.28 -43.25 13.74
N SER A 139 1.03 -44.25 14.20
CA SER A 139 0.53 -45.30 15.09
C SER A 139 0.12 -44.76 16.44
N ARG A 140 0.93 -43.85 17.00
CA ARG A 140 0.64 -43.18 18.27
C ARG A 140 -0.59 -42.28 18.15
N TRP A 141 -0.72 -41.53 17.06
CA TRP A 141 -1.86 -40.65 16.81
C TRP A 141 -3.20 -41.39 16.69
N MET A 142 -3.18 -42.65 16.23
CA MET A 142 -4.37 -43.48 16.09
C MET A 142 -4.86 -44.11 17.42
N LEU A 143 -4.11 -43.95 18.51
CA LEU A 143 -4.51 -44.42 19.84
C LEU A 143 -5.48 -43.44 20.54
N PRO A 144 -6.29 -43.91 21.50
CA PRO A 144 -7.24 -43.07 22.24
C PRO A 144 -6.58 -41.91 23.01
N ASP A 145 -5.35 -42.09 23.48
CA ASP A 145 -4.56 -41.14 24.27
C ASP A 145 -3.67 -40.24 23.38
N ARG A 146 -4.16 -39.89 22.19
CA ARG A 146 -3.42 -39.08 21.22
C ARG A 146 -3.01 -37.72 21.79
N GLU A 147 -1.76 -37.33 21.55
CA GLU A 147 -1.29 -35.97 21.82
C GLU A 147 -1.30 -35.17 20.52
N ASP A 148 -1.72 -33.92 20.65
CA ASP A 148 -1.79 -32.94 19.58
C ASP A 148 -0.37 -32.65 19.00
N GLU A 149 0.68 -32.85 19.81
CA GLU A 149 2.09 -32.74 19.42
C GLU A 149 2.53 -33.82 18.42
N ASP A 150 1.91 -35.02 18.44
CA ASP A 150 2.28 -36.12 17.53
C ASP A 150 1.96 -35.79 16.05
N ILE A 151 0.92 -34.99 15.80
CA ILE A 151 0.53 -34.57 14.44
C ILE A 151 1.55 -33.58 13.88
N ASP A 152 1.98 -32.62 14.71
CA ASP A 152 2.95 -31.60 14.29
C ASP A 152 4.31 -32.26 13.98
N ASP A 153 4.74 -33.21 14.80
CA ASP A 153 5.93 -34.02 14.56
C ASP A 153 5.78 -34.90 13.29
N LEU A 154 4.61 -35.49 13.05
CA LEU A 154 4.37 -36.32 11.87
C LEU A 154 4.45 -35.49 10.59
N MET A 155 3.86 -34.29 10.60
CA MET A 155 3.97 -33.34 9.50
C MET A 155 5.44 -32.95 9.24
N ILE A 156 6.22 -32.66 10.29
CA ILE A 156 7.64 -32.31 10.16
C ILE A 156 8.42 -33.47 9.51
N SER A 157 8.21 -34.70 9.97
CA SER A 157 8.86 -35.88 9.40
C SER A 157 8.46 -36.15 7.95
N LEU A 158 7.17 -36.01 7.60
CA LEU A 158 6.72 -36.15 6.22
C LEU A 158 7.28 -35.08 5.29
N ARG A 159 7.44 -33.84 5.78
CA ARG A 159 8.09 -32.76 5.03
C ARG A 159 9.58 -33.03 4.83
N GLU A 160 10.30 -33.51 5.85
CA GLU A 160 11.71 -33.88 5.70
C GLU A 160 11.87 -35.04 4.70
N LEU A 161 10.95 -36.02 4.71
CA LEU A 161 10.89 -37.04 3.66
C LEU A 161 10.67 -36.45 2.28
N ALA A 162 9.77 -35.48 2.13
CA ALA A 162 9.56 -34.81 0.86
C ALA A 162 10.87 -34.17 0.34
N ARG A 163 11.61 -33.49 1.23
CA ARG A 163 12.91 -32.88 0.91
C ARG A 163 13.95 -33.93 0.51
N LEU A 164 14.03 -35.05 1.23
CA LEU A 164 14.96 -36.14 0.89
C LEU A 164 14.62 -36.76 -0.47
N MET A 165 13.35 -36.92 -0.78
CA MET A 165 12.90 -37.41 -2.09
C MET A 165 13.20 -36.42 -3.20
N GLU A 166 13.10 -35.11 -2.94
CA GLU A 166 13.55 -34.10 -3.88
C GLU A 166 15.06 -34.19 -4.15
N ILE A 167 15.88 -34.36 -3.11
CA ILE A 167 17.34 -34.54 -3.24
C ILE A 167 17.66 -35.77 -4.10
N LYS A 168 16.88 -36.84 -3.98
CA LYS A 168 16.98 -38.05 -4.82
C LYS A 168 16.28 -37.92 -6.18
N ALA A 169 15.88 -36.70 -6.58
CA ALA A 169 15.17 -36.39 -7.83
C ALA A 169 13.82 -37.12 -8.02
N GLN A 170 13.22 -37.65 -6.96
CA GLN A 170 11.92 -38.32 -6.95
C GLN A 170 10.79 -37.30 -6.73
N LEU A 171 10.68 -36.32 -7.63
CA LEU A 171 9.83 -35.14 -7.45
C LEU A 171 8.33 -35.46 -7.26
N GLY A 172 7.82 -36.51 -7.91
CA GLY A 172 6.41 -36.89 -7.77
C GLY A 172 6.08 -37.43 -6.38
N LEU A 173 7.01 -38.20 -5.81
CA LEU A 173 6.92 -38.69 -4.44
C LEU A 173 7.11 -37.55 -3.43
N ALA A 174 8.08 -36.67 -3.67
CA ALA A 174 8.29 -35.47 -2.87
C ALA A 174 7.01 -34.61 -2.78
N ALA A 175 6.36 -34.35 -3.92
CA ALA A 175 5.10 -33.61 -3.97
C ALA A 175 3.99 -34.30 -3.14
N ASN A 176 3.87 -35.63 -3.23
CA ASN A 176 2.87 -36.41 -2.48
C ASN A 176 3.09 -36.34 -0.97
N LEU A 177 4.34 -36.44 -0.53
CA LEU A 177 4.71 -36.36 0.88
C LEU A 177 4.48 -34.95 1.43
N ALA A 178 4.85 -33.90 0.69
CA ALA A 178 4.58 -32.52 1.08
C ALA A 178 3.08 -32.21 1.16
N HIS A 179 2.29 -32.68 0.18
CA HIS A 179 0.83 -32.56 0.22
C HIS A 179 0.23 -33.28 1.44
N ALA A 180 0.67 -34.52 1.72
CA ALA A 180 0.21 -35.28 2.89
C ALA A 180 0.57 -34.57 4.19
N ALA A 181 1.80 -34.09 4.32
CA ALA A 181 2.27 -33.31 5.47
C ALA A 181 1.38 -32.06 5.69
N ALA A 182 1.16 -31.25 4.64
CA ALA A 182 0.32 -30.07 4.71
C ALA A 182 -1.15 -30.40 5.06
N SER A 183 -1.66 -31.55 4.64
CA SER A 183 -3.05 -31.97 4.93
C SER A 183 -3.26 -32.41 6.38
N LEU A 184 -2.20 -32.84 7.06
CA LEU A 184 -2.21 -33.27 8.47
C LEU A 184 -1.96 -32.11 9.42
N GLY A 185 -1.16 -31.13 9.00
CA GLY A 185 -0.80 -29.98 9.82
C GLY A 185 -2.00 -29.17 10.31
N ARG A 186 -1.88 -28.60 11.51
CA ARG A 186 -2.91 -27.68 12.03
C ARG A 186 -3.07 -26.50 11.09
N PRO A 187 -4.29 -26.07 10.73
CA PRO A 187 -4.49 -24.96 9.79
C PRO A 187 -3.78 -23.67 10.22
N SER A 188 -3.81 -23.30 11.49
CA SER A 188 -3.18 -22.07 11.98
C SER A 188 -1.65 -22.15 12.11
N SER A 189 -1.02 -23.31 11.87
CA SER A 189 0.43 -23.48 12.05
C SER A 189 1.22 -22.83 10.91
N PRO A 190 2.27 -22.03 11.21
CA PRO A 190 3.21 -21.54 10.20
C PRO A 190 3.85 -22.66 9.38
N GLU A 191 4.02 -23.84 9.97
CA GLU A 191 4.66 -24.97 9.31
C GLU A 191 3.76 -25.64 8.27
N THR A 192 2.45 -25.67 8.49
CA THR A 192 1.47 -26.08 7.48
C THR A 192 1.57 -25.17 6.25
N ARG A 193 1.70 -23.85 6.44
CA ARG A 193 1.86 -22.89 5.34
C ARG A 193 3.14 -23.15 4.55
N ARG A 194 4.28 -23.28 5.23
CA ARG A 194 5.57 -23.56 4.58
C ARG A 194 5.54 -24.87 3.79
N THR A 195 4.93 -25.91 4.39
CA THR A 195 4.79 -27.23 3.78
C THR A 195 3.89 -27.20 2.54
N ALA A 196 2.78 -26.45 2.59
CA ALA A 196 1.90 -26.28 1.46
C ALA A 196 2.59 -25.55 0.28
N ILE A 197 3.36 -24.49 0.56
CA ILE A 197 4.18 -23.79 -0.46
C ILE A 197 5.19 -24.74 -1.10
N GLU A 198 5.88 -25.55 -0.30
CA GLU A 198 6.81 -26.56 -0.79
C GLU A 198 6.09 -27.60 -1.68
N GLY A 199 4.91 -28.04 -1.25
CA GLY A 199 4.04 -28.93 -2.01
C GLY A 199 3.58 -28.33 -3.34
N MET A 200 3.23 -27.04 -3.40
CA MET A 200 2.88 -26.36 -4.65
C MET A 200 4.05 -26.37 -5.64
N ARG A 201 5.24 -26.00 -5.17
CA ARG A 201 6.46 -25.95 -6.00
C ARG A 201 6.79 -27.32 -6.58
N LEU A 202 6.77 -28.36 -5.73
CA LEU A 202 7.05 -29.73 -6.15
C LEU A 202 5.99 -30.26 -7.12
N ALA A 203 4.70 -30.02 -6.85
CA ALA A 203 3.59 -30.42 -7.71
C ALA A 203 3.64 -29.72 -9.08
N ALA A 204 3.99 -28.44 -9.11
CA ALA A 204 4.20 -27.68 -10.34
C ALA A 204 5.41 -28.22 -11.13
N ALA A 205 6.51 -28.58 -10.46
CA ALA A 205 7.69 -29.16 -11.11
C ALA A 205 7.39 -30.47 -11.83
N VAL A 206 6.50 -31.30 -11.29
CA VAL A 206 6.02 -32.55 -11.93
C VAL A 206 4.80 -32.37 -12.82
N ARG A 207 4.33 -31.13 -13.02
CA ARG A 207 3.16 -30.78 -13.85
C ARG A 207 1.89 -31.55 -13.44
N ASN A 208 1.66 -31.71 -12.13
CA ASN A 208 0.44 -32.32 -11.59
C ASN A 208 -0.58 -31.24 -11.14
N PRO A 209 -1.50 -30.79 -12.01
CA PRO A 209 -2.37 -29.65 -11.73
C PRO A 209 -3.32 -29.90 -10.56
N ALA A 210 -3.80 -31.14 -10.39
CA ALA A 210 -4.71 -31.50 -9.31
C ALA A 210 -4.03 -31.40 -7.94
N GLN A 211 -2.78 -31.85 -7.86
CA GLN A 211 -1.99 -31.74 -6.64
C GLN A 211 -1.56 -30.30 -6.36
N THR A 212 -1.21 -29.53 -7.39
CA THR A 212 -0.96 -28.09 -7.24
C THR A 212 -2.19 -27.40 -6.65
N ALA A 213 -3.38 -27.62 -7.22
CA ALA A 213 -4.63 -27.07 -6.71
C ALA A 213 -4.92 -27.50 -5.26
N ALA A 214 -4.67 -28.75 -4.90
CA ALA A 214 -4.85 -29.24 -3.54
C ALA A 214 -3.89 -28.55 -2.54
N CYS A 215 -2.62 -28.36 -2.91
CA CYS A 215 -1.65 -27.61 -2.09
C CYS A 215 -2.04 -26.13 -1.96
N HIS A 216 -2.55 -25.49 -3.02
CA HIS A 216 -3.10 -24.13 -2.94
C HIS A 216 -4.30 -24.05 -2.00
N ALA A 217 -5.23 -25.00 -2.05
CA ALA A 217 -6.35 -25.05 -1.13
C ALA A 217 -5.93 -25.23 0.34
N LEU A 218 -4.92 -26.07 0.61
CA LEU A 218 -4.36 -26.25 1.95
C LEU A 218 -3.65 -24.99 2.45
N TYR A 219 -2.91 -24.30 1.59
CA TYR A 219 -2.30 -23.04 1.94
C TYR A 219 -3.33 -21.95 2.23
N ALA A 220 -4.32 -21.78 1.35
CA ALA A 220 -5.42 -20.85 1.56
C ALA A 220 -6.16 -21.15 2.88
N ARG A 221 -6.44 -22.42 3.17
CA ARG A 221 -7.00 -22.86 4.46
C ARG A 221 -6.12 -22.43 5.63
N ALA A 222 -4.80 -22.60 5.53
CA ALA A 222 -3.88 -22.23 6.58
C ALA A 222 -3.73 -20.69 6.74
N VAL A 223 -3.86 -19.94 5.65
CA VAL A 223 -3.87 -18.48 5.67
C VAL A 223 -5.15 -17.97 6.33
N VAL A 224 -6.32 -18.48 5.94
CA VAL A 224 -7.62 -18.18 6.55
C VAL A 224 -7.62 -18.48 8.05
N ALA A 225 -7.15 -19.67 8.46
CA ALA A 225 -7.15 -20.07 9.86
C ALA A 225 -6.28 -19.18 10.76
N ALA A 226 -5.09 -18.78 10.29
CA ALA A 226 -4.21 -17.90 11.07
C ALA A 226 -4.44 -16.40 10.83
N ALA A 227 -5.36 -16.02 9.94
CA ALA A 227 -5.84 -14.64 9.84
C ALA A 227 -6.67 -14.24 11.06
N GLY A 228 -7.48 -15.16 11.59
CA GLY A 228 -8.39 -14.86 12.70
C GLY A 228 -9.32 -13.67 12.36
N PRO A 229 -9.67 -12.81 13.32
CA PRO A 229 -10.47 -11.61 13.06
C PRO A 229 -9.67 -10.41 12.53
N GLU A 230 -8.37 -10.56 12.23
CA GLU A 230 -7.50 -9.45 11.83
C GLU A 230 -7.77 -9.05 10.36
N PRO A 231 -8.26 -7.81 10.09
CA PRO A 231 -8.76 -7.46 8.76
C PRO A 231 -7.70 -7.55 7.64
N ASP A 232 -6.46 -7.15 7.90
CA ASP A 232 -5.41 -7.17 6.86
C ASP A 232 -5.00 -8.60 6.49
N ARG A 233 -4.93 -9.51 7.48
CA ARG A 233 -4.69 -10.93 7.21
C ARG A 233 -5.87 -11.60 6.51
N LEU A 234 -7.10 -11.17 6.81
CA LEU A 234 -8.27 -11.64 6.09
C LEU A 234 -8.22 -11.20 4.62
N LYS A 235 -7.78 -9.97 4.29
CA LYS A 235 -7.62 -9.53 2.88
C LYS A 235 -6.60 -10.36 2.11
N GLU A 236 -5.51 -10.75 2.76
CA GLU A 236 -4.52 -11.70 2.24
C GLU A 236 -5.19 -13.05 1.97
N ALA A 237 -5.90 -13.59 2.97
CA ALA A 237 -6.62 -14.85 2.87
C ALA A 237 -7.63 -14.89 1.71
N PHE A 238 -8.35 -13.80 1.43
CA PHE A 238 -9.22 -13.72 0.25
C PHE A 238 -8.43 -13.91 -1.06
N GLY A 239 -7.25 -13.27 -1.18
CA GLY A 239 -6.40 -13.42 -2.36
C GLY A 239 -5.98 -14.87 -2.58
N GLU A 240 -5.53 -15.55 -1.52
CA GLU A 240 -5.08 -16.94 -1.59
C GLU A 240 -6.21 -17.92 -1.95
N VAL A 241 -7.42 -17.66 -1.46
CA VAL A 241 -8.61 -18.46 -1.84
C VAL A 241 -8.98 -18.21 -3.31
N GLU A 242 -8.94 -16.97 -3.79
CA GLU A 242 -9.19 -16.66 -5.20
C GLU A 242 -8.19 -17.36 -6.13
N ASP A 243 -6.91 -17.39 -5.76
CA ASP A 243 -5.85 -18.10 -6.48
C ASP A 243 -6.12 -19.62 -6.48
N ALA A 244 -6.52 -20.20 -5.34
CA ALA A 244 -6.91 -21.60 -5.25
C ALA A 244 -8.14 -21.93 -6.11
N ILE A 245 -9.13 -21.04 -6.18
CA ILE A 245 -10.31 -21.20 -7.05
C ILE A 245 -9.90 -21.19 -8.53
N GLU A 246 -9.01 -20.28 -8.95
CA GLU A 246 -8.54 -20.20 -10.34
C GLU A 246 -7.90 -21.52 -10.79
N ILE A 247 -6.99 -22.04 -9.97
CA ILE A 247 -6.25 -23.28 -10.28
C ILE A 247 -7.20 -24.49 -10.23
N MET A 248 -8.08 -24.56 -9.23
CA MET A 248 -9.10 -25.60 -9.12
C MET A 248 -10.05 -25.60 -10.33
N ALA A 249 -10.41 -24.43 -10.86
CA ALA A 249 -11.33 -24.32 -11.99
C ALA A 249 -10.83 -24.95 -13.29
N ALA A 250 -9.51 -25.08 -13.44
CA ALA A 250 -8.89 -25.71 -14.59
C ALA A 250 -9.00 -27.25 -14.56
N LEU A 251 -9.41 -27.85 -13.43
CA LEU A 251 -9.48 -29.30 -13.26
C LEU A 251 -10.78 -29.92 -13.79
N PRO A 252 -10.73 -31.23 -14.14
CA PRO A 252 -11.93 -32.03 -14.36
C PRO A 252 -12.92 -32.00 -13.18
N PRO A 253 -14.24 -32.09 -13.43
CA PRO A 253 -15.26 -31.97 -12.39
C PRO A 253 -15.10 -32.89 -11.17
N ASP A 254 -14.69 -34.13 -11.38
CA ASP A 254 -14.47 -35.15 -10.35
C ASP A 254 -13.30 -34.81 -9.40
N GLN A 255 -12.29 -34.09 -9.89
CA GLN A 255 -11.12 -33.70 -9.10
C GLN A 255 -11.36 -32.45 -8.26
N ARG A 256 -12.33 -31.61 -8.62
CA ARG A 256 -12.63 -30.36 -7.91
C ARG A 256 -13.34 -30.58 -6.58
N VAL A 257 -14.15 -31.62 -6.46
CA VAL A 257 -15.03 -31.84 -5.30
C VAL A 257 -14.25 -31.93 -3.99
N GLY A 258 -13.18 -32.74 -3.96
CA GLY A 258 -12.35 -32.90 -2.76
C GLY A 258 -11.58 -31.63 -2.37
N ILE A 259 -11.10 -30.89 -3.38
CA ILE A 259 -10.36 -29.63 -3.18
C ILE A 259 -11.30 -28.53 -2.69
N ALA A 260 -12.49 -28.43 -3.28
CA ALA A 260 -13.54 -27.52 -2.83
C ALA A 260 -13.96 -27.84 -1.39
N GLY A 261 -14.07 -29.13 -1.01
CA GLY A 261 -14.31 -29.54 0.37
C GLY A 261 -13.26 -29.00 1.34
N THR A 262 -11.98 -29.10 0.98
CA THR A 262 -10.86 -28.57 1.79
C THR A 262 -10.96 -27.07 2.03
N LEU A 263 -11.39 -26.30 1.01
CA LEU A 263 -11.63 -24.86 1.15
C LEU A 263 -12.88 -24.57 1.97
N MET A 264 -13.97 -25.33 1.79
CA MET A 264 -15.20 -25.15 2.56
C MET A 264 -14.96 -25.34 4.06
N ASP A 265 -14.20 -26.37 4.44
CA ASP A 265 -13.81 -26.63 5.84
C ASP A 265 -13.04 -25.44 6.46
N ALA A 266 -12.36 -24.62 5.65
CA ALA A 266 -11.67 -23.42 6.12
C ALA A 266 -12.62 -22.27 6.49
N PHE A 267 -13.85 -22.28 5.96
CA PHE A 267 -14.78 -21.17 6.09
C PHE A 267 -15.79 -21.34 7.23
N ASP A 268 -15.93 -22.55 7.80
CA ASP A 268 -16.92 -22.85 8.84
C ASP A 268 -16.82 -21.92 10.05
N ASP A 269 -15.60 -21.52 10.42
CA ASP A 269 -15.34 -20.62 11.54
C ASP A 269 -15.14 -19.15 11.13
N GLN A 270 -15.34 -18.81 9.85
CA GLN A 270 -15.03 -17.48 9.29
C GLN A 270 -16.21 -16.90 8.49
N PRO A 271 -17.23 -16.30 9.16
CA PRO A 271 -18.42 -15.75 8.51
C PRO A 271 -18.12 -14.73 7.40
N MET A 272 -17.02 -13.99 7.52
CA MET A 272 -16.56 -13.00 6.53
C MET A 272 -16.23 -13.65 5.17
N MET A 273 -15.93 -14.96 5.13
CA MET A 273 -15.67 -15.74 3.91
C MET A 273 -16.95 -16.24 3.22
N GLY A 274 -18.15 -15.87 3.71
CA GLY A 274 -19.42 -16.41 3.21
C GLY A 274 -19.72 -16.13 1.72
N SER A 275 -19.11 -15.12 1.11
CA SER A 275 -19.15 -14.90 -0.35
C SER A 275 -18.32 -15.95 -1.09
N LEU A 276 -17.09 -16.22 -0.64
CA LEU A 276 -16.22 -17.27 -1.18
C LEU A 276 -16.81 -18.67 -0.96
N ALA A 277 -17.37 -18.95 0.21
CA ALA A 277 -18.02 -20.23 0.50
C ALA A 277 -19.15 -20.54 -0.50
N ARG A 278 -19.93 -19.53 -0.93
CA ARG A 278 -20.96 -19.73 -1.96
C ARG A 278 -20.40 -20.02 -3.34
N ILE A 279 -19.27 -19.40 -3.69
CA ILE A 279 -18.56 -19.66 -4.95
C ILE A 279 -18.01 -21.09 -4.92
N VAL A 280 -17.20 -21.43 -3.90
CA VAL A 280 -16.59 -22.74 -3.72
C VAL A 280 -17.63 -23.86 -3.62
N GLY A 281 -18.77 -23.61 -2.99
CA GLY A 281 -19.88 -24.58 -2.92
C GLY A 281 -20.46 -24.97 -4.29
N GLN A 282 -20.30 -24.13 -5.33
CA GLN A 282 -20.66 -24.52 -6.71
C GLN A 282 -19.62 -25.45 -7.33
N PHE A 283 -18.35 -25.34 -6.96
CA PHE A 283 -17.26 -26.22 -7.40
C PHE A 283 -17.33 -27.61 -6.76
N ALA A 284 -17.94 -27.71 -5.58
CA ALA A 284 -18.22 -28.98 -4.92
C ALA A 284 -19.31 -29.81 -5.64
N ARG A 285 -20.02 -29.24 -6.63
CA ARG A 285 -21.04 -29.96 -7.39
C ARG A 285 -20.41 -30.65 -8.61
N PRO A 286 -20.75 -31.93 -8.87
CA PRO A 286 -20.30 -32.60 -10.08
C PRO A 286 -20.95 -31.97 -11.34
N GLY A 287 -20.19 -31.83 -12.42
CA GLY A 287 -20.65 -31.29 -13.70
C GLY A 287 -19.87 -30.06 -14.18
N GLU A 288 -20.23 -29.54 -15.35
CA GLU A 288 -19.63 -28.31 -15.87
C GLU A 288 -20.09 -27.09 -15.05
N LEU A 289 -19.17 -26.14 -14.82
CA LEU A 289 -19.51 -24.90 -14.13
C LEU A 289 -20.22 -23.96 -15.10
N PRO A 290 -21.39 -23.43 -14.75
CA PRO A 290 -22.06 -22.46 -15.62
C PRO A 290 -21.25 -21.16 -15.70
N PRO A 291 -21.34 -20.40 -16.82
CA PRO A 291 -20.61 -19.15 -16.98
C PRO A 291 -20.87 -18.08 -15.91
N SER A 292 -22.04 -18.14 -15.27
CA SER A 292 -22.43 -17.27 -14.16
C SER A 292 -21.69 -17.55 -12.85
N VAL A 293 -21.02 -18.70 -12.75
CA VAL A 293 -20.25 -19.10 -11.56
C VAL A 293 -18.76 -18.85 -11.76
N TRP A 294 -18.22 -19.19 -12.93
CA TRP A 294 -16.80 -19.04 -13.22
C TRP A 294 -16.53 -18.78 -14.70
N GLN A 295 -15.52 -17.96 -14.98
CA GLN A 295 -14.91 -17.81 -16.30
C GLN A 295 -13.40 -17.85 -16.18
N LYS A 296 -12.74 -18.53 -17.13
CA LYS A 296 -11.28 -18.48 -17.22
C LYS A 296 -10.84 -17.04 -17.42
N ARG A 297 -9.79 -16.66 -16.71
CA ARG A 297 -9.23 -15.30 -16.75
C ARG A 297 -8.66 -14.94 -18.10
N VAL A 298 -8.00 -15.88 -18.78
CA VAL A 298 -7.48 -15.72 -20.14
C VAL A 298 -8.28 -16.60 -21.09
N GLN A 299 -8.85 -15.99 -22.14
CA GLN A 299 -9.59 -16.70 -23.18
C GLN A 299 -9.08 -16.33 -24.58
N ARG A 300 -9.06 -17.32 -25.47
CA ARG A 300 -8.66 -17.17 -26.88
C ARG A 300 -9.87 -17.43 -27.79
N THR A 301 -10.94 -16.68 -27.56
CA THR A 301 -12.24 -16.79 -28.25
C THR A 301 -12.61 -15.45 -28.90
N PRO A 302 -13.59 -15.40 -29.82
CA PRO A 302 -14.10 -14.12 -30.32
C PRO A 302 -14.58 -13.22 -29.18
N ALA A 303 -14.20 -11.94 -29.21
CA ALA A 303 -14.43 -11.01 -28.10
C ALA A 303 -15.91 -10.87 -27.70
N ASN A 304 -16.83 -10.96 -28.66
CA ASN A 304 -18.27 -10.84 -28.39
C ASN A 304 -18.82 -12.02 -27.57
N GLU A 305 -18.35 -13.23 -27.83
CA GLU A 305 -18.74 -14.42 -27.07
C GLU A 305 -18.21 -14.34 -25.64
N TRP A 306 -16.94 -13.96 -25.51
CA TRP A 306 -16.30 -13.74 -24.21
C TRP A 306 -17.04 -12.69 -23.38
N LEU A 307 -17.36 -11.52 -23.96
CA LEU A 307 -18.11 -10.45 -23.28
C LEU A 307 -19.45 -10.93 -22.75
N GLN A 308 -20.21 -11.71 -23.54
CA GLN A 308 -21.49 -12.28 -23.08
C GLN A 308 -21.33 -13.15 -21.84
N ARG A 309 -20.25 -13.94 -21.75
CA ARG A 309 -19.97 -14.78 -20.58
C ARG A 309 -19.56 -13.95 -19.36
N ILE A 310 -18.76 -12.90 -19.53
CA ILE A 310 -18.39 -11.99 -18.44
C ILE A 310 -19.60 -11.25 -17.88
N VAL A 311 -20.53 -10.83 -18.74
CA VAL A 311 -21.80 -10.23 -18.30
C VAL A 311 -22.63 -11.19 -17.44
N LEU A 312 -22.64 -12.49 -17.78
CA LEU A 312 -23.29 -13.51 -16.94
C LEU A 312 -22.59 -13.70 -15.60
N LEU A 313 -21.24 -13.65 -15.56
CA LEU A 313 -20.45 -13.80 -14.34
C LEU A 313 -20.71 -12.68 -13.33
N TYR A 314 -20.83 -11.43 -13.80
CA TYR A 314 -21.05 -10.25 -12.96
C TYR A 314 -22.49 -9.71 -13.02
N GLY A 315 -23.44 -10.56 -13.40
CA GLY A 315 -24.86 -10.19 -13.43
C GLY A 315 -25.43 -9.89 -12.03
N PRO A 316 -26.65 -9.28 -11.96
CA PRO A 316 -27.32 -9.00 -10.69
C PRO A 316 -27.41 -10.25 -9.79
N GLY A 317 -27.02 -10.11 -8.53
CA GLY A 317 -27.01 -11.22 -7.56
C GLY A 317 -25.78 -12.13 -7.62
N SER A 318 -24.80 -11.85 -8.49
CA SER A 318 -23.55 -12.59 -8.55
C SER A 318 -22.82 -12.61 -7.19
N PRO A 319 -22.33 -13.78 -6.72
CA PRO A 319 -21.53 -13.85 -5.50
C PRO A 319 -20.17 -13.13 -5.65
N TRP A 320 -19.70 -12.90 -6.88
CA TRP A 320 -18.47 -12.15 -7.15
C TRP A 320 -18.60 -10.66 -6.84
N LEU A 321 -19.79 -10.05 -7.01
CA LEU A 321 -20.01 -8.67 -6.58
C LEU A 321 -20.01 -8.57 -5.04
N GLN A 322 -20.62 -9.56 -4.38
CA GLN A 322 -20.68 -9.64 -2.92
C GLN A 322 -19.30 -9.95 -2.31
N LEU A 323 -18.41 -10.59 -3.07
CA LEU A 323 -17.01 -10.78 -2.70
C LEU A 323 -16.29 -9.45 -2.52
N GLU A 324 -16.45 -8.53 -3.49
CA GLU A 324 -15.82 -7.21 -3.42
C GLU A 324 -16.32 -6.40 -2.22
N ASP A 325 -17.63 -6.49 -1.91
CA ASP A 325 -18.20 -5.89 -0.70
C ASP A 325 -17.64 -6.47 0.60
N ALA A 326 -17.48 -7.79 0.67
CA ALA A 326 -16.87 -8.44 1.82
C ALA A 326 -15.41 -8.01 1.99
N ARG A 327 -14.64 -7.90 0.90
CA ARG A 327 -13.24 -7.41 0.95
C ARG A 327 -13.15 -5.97 1.44
N ALA A 328 -14.01 -5.09 0.93
CA ALA A 328 -14.00 -3.69 1.33
C ALA A 328 -14.47 -3.49 2.78
N ALA A 329 -15.33 -4.37 3.30
CA ALA A 329 -15.72 -4.35 4.71
C ALA A 329 -14.56 -4.64 5.68
N LEU A 330 -13.46 -5.22 5.19
CA LEU A 330 -12.23 -5.43 5.95
C LEU A 330 -11.33 -4.18 6.00
N GLU A 331 -11.70 -3.09 5.33
CA GLU A 331 -10.94 -1.85 5.43
C GLU A 331 -11.12 -1.20 6.80
N PRO A 332 -10.03 -0.71 7.44
CA PRO A 332 -10.16 0.02 8.68
C PRO A 332 -11.06 1.25 8.44
N ALA A 333 -12.02 1.46 9.35
CA ALA A 333 -12.88 2.64 9.28
C ALA A 333 -12.02 3.89 9.40
N GLY A 334 -11.77 4.57 8.28
CA GLY A 334 -11.08 5.85 8.27
C GLY A 334 -11.93 6.93 8.91
N ASN A 335 -11.30 7.95 9.49
CA ASN A 335 -12.02 9.13 9.92
C ASN A 335 -12.60 9.84 8.69
N ARG A 336 -13.93 9.87 8.58
CA ARG A 336 -14.62 10.40 7.40
C ARG A 336 -14.38 11.89 7.17
N GLU A 337 -14.03 12.63 8.22
CA GLU A 337 -13.77 14.06 8.16
C GLU A 337 -12.30 14.39 7.84
N GLN A 338 -11.45 13.38 7.64
CA GLN A 338 -10.02 13.58 7.44
C GLN A 338 -9.54 12.86 6.17
N ALA A 339 -8.98 13.65 5.28
CA ALA A 339 -7.93 13.21 4.38
C ALA A 339 -6.63 13.87 4.84
N ILE A 340 -5.50 13.33 4.40
CA ILE A 340 -4.20 13.89 4.72
C ILE A 340 -3.38 13.97 3.44
N ALA A 341 -3.07 15.19 3.00
CA ALA A 341 -1.98 15.44 2.08
C ALA A 341 -0.65 15.16 2.81
N ASP A 342 0.15 14.27 2.25
CA ASP A 342 1.51 14.06 2.71
C ASP A 342 2.42 15.14 2.09
N TRP A 343 2.98 16.02 2.91
CA TRP A 343 3.86 17.11 2.47
C TRP A 343 5.23 16.61 1.98
N ASN A 344 5.56 15.36 2.31
CA ASN A 344 6.79 14.72 1.85
C ASN A 344 6.61 14.16 0.46
N HIS A 345 5.47 13.52 0.21
CA HIS A 345 5.26 12.78 -1.02
C HIS A 345 4.27 13.45 -1.96
N TRP A 346 3.56 14.49 -1.54
CA TRP A 346 2.52 15.20 -2.30
C TRP A 346 1.42 14.23 -2.79
N THR A 347 1.06 13.30 -1.92
CA THR A 347 -0.01 12.31 -2.13
C THR A 347 -1.16 12.61 -1.19
N ILE A 348 -2.38 12.27 -1.59
CA ILE A 348 -3.55 12.38 -0.73
C ILE A 348 -3.94 10.98 -0.28
N ASP A 349 -4.05 10.80 1.04
CA ASP A 349 -4.70 9.63 1.61
C ASP A 349 -6.10 10.01 2.08
N HIS A 350 -7.11 9.60 1.31
CA HIS A 350 -8.51 9.89 1.58
C HIS A 350 -9.26 8.58 1.77
N HIS A 351 -9.91 8.43 2.93
CA HIS A 351 -10.58 7.19 3.34
C HIS A 351 -11.57 6.65 2.28
N ALA A 352 -12.38 7.54 1.67
CA ALA A 352 -13.36 7.16 0.66
C ALA A 352 -12.74 6.70 -0.67
N TYR A 353 -11.46 6.99 -0.93
CA TYR A 353 -10.74 6.59 -2.15
C TYR A 353 -9.71 5.50 -1.90
N ARG A 354 -9.64 4.95 -0.68
CA ARG A 354 -8.88 3.72 -0.43
C ARG A 354 -9.63 2.55 -1.07
N HIS A 355 -8.98 1.79 -1.94
CA HIS A 355 -9.54 0.57 -2.53
C HIS A 355 -10.75 0.77 -3.47
N VAL A 356 -10.95 2.00 -3.94
CA VAL A 356 -11.93 2.33 -4.98
C VAL A 356 -11.33 3.23 -6.04
N ILE A 357 -11.96 3.25 -7.21
CA ILE A 357 -11.58 4.09 -8.34
C ILE A 357 -12.81 4.92 -8.72
N PRO A 358 -12.74 6.26 -8.59
CA PRO A 358 -13.70 7.14 -9.25
C PRO A 358 -13.67 6.79 -10.74
N HIS A 359 -14.82 6.44 -11.31
CA HIS A 359 -14.96 6.10 -12.72
C HIS A 359 -16.35 6.47 -13.24
N HIS A 360 -16.46 6.89 -14.50
CA HIS A 360 -17.68 7.47 -15.07
C HIS A 360 -18.18 8.61 -14.21
N ARG A 361 -19.46 8.56 -13.81
CA ARG A 361 -20.12 9.59 -13.03
C ARG A 361 -20.16 9.27 -11.53
N SER A 362 -19.34 8.32 -11.08
CA SER A 362 -19.44 7.80 -9.71
C SER A 362 -19.16 8.81 -8.62
N PHE A 363 -18.18 9.67 -8.84
CA PHE A 363 -17.91 10.79 -7.95
C PHE A 363 -19.18 11.63 -7.70
N LEU A 364 -19.96 11.94 -8.74
CA LEU A 364 -21.21 12.71 -8.62
C LEU A 364 -22.36 11.96 -7.94
N ARG A 365 -22.25 10.64 -7.71
CA ARG A 365 -23.30 9.82 -7.09
C ARG A 365 -22.92 9.35 -5.68
N GLU A 366 -21.84 9.88 -5.13
CA GLU A 366 -21.42 9.58 -3.77
C GLU A 366 -22.46 10.05 -2.74
N ARG A 367 -22.68 9.24 -1.69
CA ARG A 367 -23.59 9.57 -0.57
C ARG A 367 -23.19 10.90 0.07
N ASP A 368 -21.91 11.01 0.39
CA ASP A 368 -21.32 12.12 1.11
C ASP A 368 -20.56 13.04 0.14
N PHE A 369 -21.05 13.16 -1.12
CA PHE A 369 -20.42 13.94 -2.20
C PHE A 369 -19.98 15.32 -1.72
N ASP A 370 -20.87 16.07 -1.06
CA ASP A 370 -20.56 17.43 -0.60
C ASP A 370 -19.36 17.44 0.35
N LEU A 371 -19.28 16.49 1.29
CA LEU A 371 -18.18 16.42 2.25
C LEU A 371 -16.87 16.00 1.57
N ASN A 372 -16.94 14.94 0.74
CA ASN A 372 -15.77 14.43 0.03
C ASN A 372 -15.20 15.47 -0.93
N LEU A 373 -16.06 16.23 -1.63
CA LEU A 373 -15.64 17.32 -2.49
C LEU A 373 -14.89 18.40 -1.70
N LEU A 374 -15.43 18.88 -0.57
CA LEU A 374 -14.76 19.93 0.22
C LEU A 374 -13.42 19.45 0.80
N VAL A 375 -13.38 18.22 1.32
CA VAL A 375 -12.14 17.61 1.83
C VAL A 375 -11.11 17.44 0.72
N LEU A 376 -11.51 16.96 -0.46
CA LEU A 376 -10.60 16.87 -1.61
C LEU A 376 -10.13 18.26 -2.08
N THR A 377 -11.00 19.27 -2.09
CA THR A 377 -10.63 20.65 -2.41
C THR A 377 -9.53 21.15 -1.47
N HIS A 378 -9.67 20.86 -0.18
CA HIS A 378 -8.66 21.17 0.83
C HIS A 378 -7.31 20.52 0.50
N GLU A 379 -7.29 19.20 0.33
CA GLU A 379 -6.03 18.47 0.13
C GLU A 379 -5.37 18.73 -1.23
N VAL A 380 -6.15 18.90 -2.29
CA VAL A 380 -5.63 19.28 -3.62
C VAL A 380 -5.03 20.69 -3.60
N THR A 381 -5.57 21.60 -2.79
CA THR A 381 -4.97 22.93 -2.59
C THR A 381 -3.55 22.83 -2.03
N HIS A 382 -3.30 21.94 -1.07
CA HIS A 382 -1.96 21.68 -0.55
C HIS A 382 -1.02 21.18 -1.65
N VAL A 383 -1.43 20.14 -2.39
CA VAL A 383 -0.61 19.55 -3.45
C VAL A 383 -0.27 20.59 -4.52
N LEU A 384 -1.25 21.36 -5.00
CA LEU A 384 -1.02 22.43 -5.98
C LEU A 384 -0.09 23.53 -5.44
N SER A 385 -0.18 23.86 -4.15
CA SER A 385 0.72 24.82 -3.51
C SER A 385 2.17 24.34 -3.49
N PHE A 386 2.39 23.02 -3.35
CA PHE A 386 3.73 22.43 -3.43
C PHE A 386 4.28 22.31 -4.84
N LEU A 387 3.47 22.39 -5.90
CA LEU A 387 3.97 22.49 -7.28
C LEU A 387 4.59 23.85 -7.63
N GLY A 388 4.91 24.65 -6.62
CA GLY A 388 5.42 26.00 -6.73
C GLY A 388 6.65 26.25 -5.88
N GLY A 389 6.78 27.48 -5.38
CA GLY A 389 8.01 27.99 -4.79
C GLY A 389 8.48 27.24 -3.55
N ILE A 390 7.55 26.87 -2.66
CA ILE A 390 7.90 26.07 -1.48
C ILE A 390 8.36 24.67 -1.89
N GLY A 391 7.69 24.00 -2.83
CA GLY A 391 8.14 22.70 -3.29
C GLY A 391 9.49 22.74 -3.99
N ILE A 392 9.77 23.77 -4.80
CA ILE A 392 11.10 23.99 -5.39
C ILE A 392 12.17 24.01 -4.30
N VAL A 393 11.95 24.75 -3.21
CA VAL A 393 12.92 24.86 -2.11
C VAL A 393 13.04 23.54 -1.32
N LEU A 394 11.92 22.90 -0.99
CA LEU A 394 11.91 21.61 -0.28
C LEU A 394 12.62 20.53 -1.10
N THR A 395 12.32 20.42 -2.38
CA THR A 395 12.92 19.44 -3.29
C THR A 395 14.40 19.71 -3.53
N SER A 396 14.83 20.97 -3.56
CA SER A 396 16.25 21.33 -3.62
C SER A 396 17.02 20.85 -2.38
N MET A 397 16.47 21.06 -1.18
CA MET A 397 17.07 20.56 0.06
C MET A 397 17.07 19.03 0.15
N ARG A 398 16.02 18.36 -0.36
CA ARG A 398 15.96 16.89 -0.40
C ARG A 398 16.97 16.31 -1.38
N ALA A 399 17.11 16.90 -2.57
CA ALA A 399 18.17 16.53 -3.51
C ALA A 399 19.55 16.74 -2.90
N ALA A 400 19.78 17.86 -2.20
CA ALA A 400 21.00 18.12 -1.45
C ALA A 400 21.27 17.03 -0.39
N ALA A 401 20.28 16.72 0.45
CA ALA A 401 20.39 15.71 1.50
C ALA A 401 20.64 14.30 0.94
N LEU A 402 19.98 13.94 -0.17
CA LEU A 402 20.16 12.67 -0.85
C LEU A 402 21.63 12.45 -1.25
N ILE A 403 22.28 13.46 -1.81
CA ILE A 403 23.68 13.36 -2.24
C ILE A 403 24.59 13.14 -1.05
N MET A 404 24.32 13.85 0.04
CA MET A 404 25.09 13.64 1.27
C MET A 404 24.93 12.20 1.75
N GLY A 405 23.72 11.65 1.67
CA GLY A 405 23.44 10.23 1.89
C GLY A 405 24.23 9.32 0.96
N VAL A 406 24.23 9.58 -0.34
CA VAL A 406 25.02 8.80 -1.33
C VAL A 406 26.53 8.92 -1.07
N ALA A 407 27.03 10.13 -0.80
CA ALA A 407 28.45 10.37 -0.53
C ALA A 407 28.93 9.61 0.71
N SER A 408 28.08 9.46 1.73
CA SER A 408 28.40 8.66 2.91
C SER A 408 28.62 7.16 2.62
N TRP A 409 28.16 6.66 1.46
CA TRP A 409 28.44 5.30 1.00
C TRP A 409 29.74 5.16 0.20
N LEU A 410 30.42 6.23 -0.19
CA LEU A 410 31.66 6.15 -0.97
C LEU A 410 32.75 5.29 -0.29
N PRO A 411 32.97 5.37 1.04
CA PRO A 411 33.94 4.49 1.72
C PRO A 411 33.56 3.01 1.73
N HIS A 412 32.30 2.69 1.46
CA HIS A 412 31.75 1.34 1.42
C HIS A 412 31.62 0.79 0.00
N ALA A 413 31.74 1.65 -1.01
CA ALA A 413 31.63 1.28 -2.39
C ALA A 413 32.90 0.58 -2.89
N SER A 414 32.75 -0.46 -3.72
CA SER A 414 33.88 -1.15 -4.36
C SER A 414 33.76 -1.09 -5.89
N PRO A 415 34.71 -0.46 -6.60
CA PRO A 415 34.64 -0.44 -8.07
C PRO A 415 34.73 -1.85 -8.70
N GLU A 416 35.18 -2.85 -7.94
CA GLU A 416 35.33 -4.24 -8.40
C GLU A 416 34.07 -5.10 -8.22
N VAL A 417 33.08 -4.65 -7.44
CA VAL A 417 31.87 -5.42 -7.13
C VAL A 417 30.65 -4.75 -7.78
N GLU A 418 30.01 -5.47 -8.72
CA GLU A 418 28.82 -4.99 -9.43
C GLU A 418 27.69 -4.60 -8.46
N GLY A 419 27.07 -3.45 -8.70
CA GLY A 419 26.04 -2.86 -7.84
C GLY A 419 26.56 -2.31 -6.51
N SER A 420 27.86 -2.36 -6.23
CA SER A 420 28.42 -1.75 -5.01
C SER A 420 28.83 -0.30 -5.21
N ASP A 421 28.39 0.38 -6.27
CA ASP A 421 28.50 1.83 -6.32
C ASP A 421 27.66 2.47 -5.21
N ALA A 422 28.07 3.65 -4.75
CA ALA A 422 27.48 4.32 -3.61
C ALA A 422 25.96 4.59 -3.78
N GLY A 423 25.52 4.90 -5.00
CA GLY A 423 24.11 5.13 -5.29
C GLY A 423 23.28 3.85 -5.18
N SER A 424 23.78 2.75 -5.73
CA SER A 424 23.15 1.43 -5.61
C SER A 424 23.14 0.89 -4.17
N LEU A 425 24.18 1.15 -3.39
CA LEU A 425 24.20 0.82 -1.96
C LEU A 425 23.15 1.62 -1.18
N PHE A 426 23.11 2.94 -1.40
CA PHE A 426 22.11 3.81 -0.77
C PHE A 426 20.68 3.41 -1.16
N ALA A 427 20.44 3.11 -2.44
CA ALA A 427 19.15 2.65 -2.93
C ALA A 427 18.67 1.34 -2.26
N ARG A 428 19.59 0.41 -1.98
CA ARG A 428 19.26 -0.92 -1.43
C ARG A 428 19.17 -0.94 0.09
N HIS A 429 20.02 -0.17 0.76
CA HIS A 429 20.20 -0.23 2.21
C HIS A 429 19.78 1.05 2.94
N GLY A 430 19.46 2.11 2.21
CA GLY A 430 19.12 3.42 2.78
C GLY A 430 20.36 4.14 3.28
N LEU A 431 20.31 4.64 4.50
CA LEU A 431 21.39 5.40 5.13
C LEU A 431 22.64 4.54 5.34
N ALA A 432 23.83 5.12 5.13
CA ALA A 432 25.08 4.41 5.38
C ALA A 432 25.19 3.96 6.84
N PRO A 433 25.74 2.78 7.12
CA PRO A 433 25.94 2.33 8.49
C PRO A 433 26.98 3.23 9.16
N LEU A 434 26.60 3.83 10.28
CA LEU A 434 27.52 4.61 11.11
C LEU A 434 28.28 3.65 12.03
N ARG A 435 29.61 3.56 11.85
CA ARG A 435 30.44 2.71 12.71
C ARG A 435 30.50 3.33 14.11
N PRO A 436 30.30 2.56 15.19
CA PRO A 436 30.50 3.07 16.55
C PRO A 436 31.89 3.72 16.64
N ASN A 437 31.97 4.82 17.38
CA ASN A 437 33.19 5.59 17.63
C ASN A 437 33.72 6.42 16.45
N ASP A 438 33.15 6.38 15.24
CA ASP A 438 33.69 7.10 14.07
C ASP A 438 33.49 8.62 14.13
N ALA A 439 34.51 9.37 14.54
CA ALA A 439 34.42 10.83 14.64
C ALA A 439 34.28 11.51 13.28
N ALA A 440 34.79 10.93 12.19
CA ALA A 440 34.72 11.53 10.86
C ALA A 440 33.27 11.66 10.37
N ALA A 441 32.44 10.65 10.67
CA ALA A 441 31.04 10.63 10.28
C ALA A 441 30.20 11.74 10.93
N SER A 442 30.65 12.29 12.07
CA SER A 442 29.89 13.29 12.82
C SER A 442 29.57 14.55 12.01
N LEU A 443 30.48 15.01 11.15
CA LEU A 443 30.28 16.20 10.33
C LEU A 443 29.26 15.97 9.22
N ASP A 444 29.30 14.80 8.58
CA ASP A 444 28.38 14.45 7.48
C ASP A 444 26.96 14.23 8.01
N VAL A 445 26.84 13.53 9.15
CA VAL A 445 25.56 13.37 9.85
C VAL A 445 25.01 14.73 10.29
N LEU A 446 25.85 15.59 10.87
CA LEU A 446 25.43 16.93 11.30
C LEU A 446 24.83 17.72 10.13
N LEU A 447 25.52 17.77 9.00
CA LEU A 447 25.06 18.51 7.81
C LEU A 447 23.77 17.92 7.23
N SER A 448 23.62 16.60 7.21
CA SER A 448 22.38 15.93 6.78
C SER A 448 21.19 16.28 7.68
N LEU A 449 21.39 16.22 9.01
CA LEU A 449 20.38 16.64 9.98
C LEU A 449 20.08 18.14 9.89
N GLU A 450 21.05 18.97 9.51
CA GLU A 450 20.87 20.41 9.29
C GLU A 450 19.91 20.67 8.13
N LEU A 451 20.08 19.97 7.01
CA LEU A 451 19.16 20.05 5.85
C LEU A 451 17.77 19.54 6.20
N ALA A 452 17.68 18.38 6.87
CA ALA A 452 16.40 17.84 7.36
C ALA A 452 15.68 18.81 8.31
N THR A 453 16.42 19.49 9.18
CA THR A 453 15.85 20.47 10.10
C THR A 453 15.36 21.71 9.35
N ARG A 454 16.08 22.18 8.34
CA ARG A 454 15.61 23.29 7.48
C ARG A 454 14.35 22.95 6.70
N ILE A 455 14.27 21.74 6.12
CA ILE A 455 13.05 21.22 5.48
C ILE A 455 11.87 21.34 6.46
N ARG A 456 12.06 20.86 7.70
CA ARG A 456 11.02 20.92 8.73
C ARG A 456 10.65 22.34 9.13
N VAL A 457 11.62 23.24 9.26
CA VAL A 457 11.39 24.67 9.52
C VAL A 457 10.52 25.28 8.42
N VAL A 458 10.83 25.04 7.13
CA VAL A 458 10.02 25.57 6.02
C VAL A 458 8.60 25.00 6.06
N GLN A 459 8.43 23.70 6.31
CA GLN A 459 7.10 23.10 6.46
C GLN A 459 6.31 23.75 7.61
N ASP A 460 6.92 23.87 8.79
CA ASP A 460 6.25 24.40 9.98
C ASP A 460 5.94 25.91 9.88
N VAL A 461 6.80 26.68 9.22
CA VAL A 461 6.61 28.13 9.05
C VAL A 461 5.48 28.46 8.09
N TRP A 462 5.37 27.73 6.97
CA TRP A 462 4.33 27.97 5.96
C TRP A 462 3.03 27.20 6.21
N ALA A 463 3.04 26.20 7.11
CA ALA A 463 1.84 25.44 7.48
C ALA A 463 0.61 26.30 7.80
N PRO A 464 0.68 27.33 8.68
CA PRO A 464 -0.50 28.13 8.99
C PRO A 464 -1.12 28.81 7.74
N TRP A 465 -0.30 29.39 6.86
CA TRP A 465 -0.80 30.00 5.63
C TRP A 465 -1.45 28.98 4.69
N LEU A 466 -0.78 27.84 4.48
CA LEU A 466 -1.26 26.80 3.56
C LEU A 466 -2.57 26.17 4.05
N GLU A 467 -2.69 25.87 5.35
CA GLU A 467 -3.95 25.42 5.96
C GLU A 467 -5.04 26.48 5.82
N GLY A 468 -4.72 27.76 6.06
CA GLY A 468 -5.65 28.87 5.88
C GLY A 468 -6.18 29.00 4.45
N LEU A 469 -5.29 28.85 3.47
CA LEU A 469 -5.64 28.93 2.05
C LEU A 469 -6.50 27.74 1.62
N ALA A 470 -6.18 26.53 2.09
CA ALA A 470 -6.96 25.32 1.83
C ALA A 470 -8.38 25.43 2.44
N VAL A 471 -8.50 25.90 3.69
CA VAL A 471 -9.81 26.16 4.31
C VAL A 471 -10.57 27.26 3.56
N PHE A 472 -9.89 28.32 3.10
CA PHE A 472 -10.54 29.35 2.30
C PHE A 472 -11.05 28.81 0.96
N GLY A 473 -10.25 27.99 0.27
CA GLY A 473 -10.64 27.31 -0.97
C GLY A 473 -11.87 26.42 -0.78
N GLU A 474 -11.85 25.54 0.22
CA GLU A 474 -12.98 24.61 0.44
C GLU A 474 -14.25 25.32 0.94
N THR A 475 -14.15 26.49 1.58
CA THR A 475 -15.33 27.13 2.20
C THR A 475 -15.82 28.38 1.49
N SER A 476 -15.02 29.00 0.60
CA SER A 476 -15.32 30.33 0.05
C SER A 476 -15.24 30.42 -1.48
N ALA A 477 -14.63 29.43 -2.15
CA ALA A 477 -14.56 29.39 -3.61
C ALA A 477 -15.83 28.74 -4.20
N ASP A 478 -16.90 29.53 -4.35
CA ASP A 478 -18.10 29.13 -5.09
C ASP A 478 -17.84 29.26 -6.61
N PRO A 479 -17.70 28.15 -7.36
CA PRO A 479 -17.31 28.21 -8.76
C PRO A 479 -18.35 28.86 -9.68
N LEU A 480 -19.59 29.09 -9.22
CA LEU A 480 -20.60 29.84 -9.99
C LEU A 480 -20.43 31.36 -9.89
N GLN A 481 -19.55 31.85 -9.01
CA GLN A 481 -19.32 33.29 -8.85
C GLN A 481 -18.35 33.85 -9.91
N ASP A 482 -17.56 33.02 -10.58
CA ASP A 482 -16.66 33.41 -11.67
C ASP A 482 -17.08 32.70 -12.97
N ASP A 483 -17.75 33.42 -13.86
CA ASP A 483 -18.22 32.91 -15.15
C ASP A 483 -17.11 32.81 -16.21
N ARG A 484 -15.90 33.29 -15.91
CA ARG A 484 -14.80 33.41 -16.87
C ARG A 484 -13.81 32.27 -16.78
N LEU A 485 -13.53 31.80 -15.56
CA LEU A 485 -12.42 30.90 -15.28
C LEU A 485 -12.80 29.87 -14.22
N ILE A 486 -12.54 28.61 -14.50
CA ILE A 486 -12.51 27.54 -13.48
C ILE A 486 -11.25 27.69 -12.62
N ASP A 487 -11.37 27.53 -11.31
CA ASP A 487 -10.18 27.49 -10.46
C ASP A 487 -9.43 26.14 -10.62
N PRO A 488 -8.10 26.12 -10.43
CA PRO A 488 -7.29 24.92 -10.68
C PRO A 488 -7.68 23.69 -9.85
N VAL A 489 -8.28 23.89 -8.67
CA VAL A 489 -8.69 22.78 -7.81
C VAL A 489 -9.96 22.15 -8.36
N ASN A 490 -10.98 22.95 -8.67
CA ASN A 490 -12.19 22.45 -9.31
C ASN A 490 -11.89 21.82 -10.68
N ASP A 491 -10.93 22.34 -11.45
CA ASP A 491 -10.54 21.71 -12.72
C ASP A 491 -9.88 20.34 -12.50
N ALA A 492 -8.99 20.21 -11.51
CA ALA A 492 -8.41 18.92 -11.13
C ALA A 492 -9.50 17.92 -10.66
N LEU A 493 -10.50 18.38 -9.90
CA LEU A 493 -11.57 17.51 -9.37
C LEU A 493 -12.66 17.18 -10.40
N LEU A 494 -12.94 18.09 -11.35
CA LEU A 494 -13.89 17.85 -12.45
C LEU A 494 -13.54 16.58 -13.21
N ASN A 495 -12.24 16.35 -13.40
CA ASN A 495 -11.74 15.20 -14.13
C ASN A 495 -11.81 13.87 -13.32
N LEU A 496 -12.32 13.87 -12.08
CA LEU A 496 -12.80 12.64 -11.41
C LEU A 496 -14.12 12.12 -12.02
N VAL A 497 -14.77 12.92 -12.86
CA VAL A 497 -15.96 12.55 -13.60
C VAL A 497 -15.57 12.27 -15.05
N ASP A 498 -15.61 10.99 -15.46
CA ASP A 498 -15.29 10.64 -16.83
C ASP A 498 -16.42 11.04 -17.78
N PHE A 499 -16.02 11.54 -18.94
CA PHE A 499 -16.92 11.88 -20.02
C PHE A 499 -17.10 10.67 -20.95
N GLU A 500 -18.25 10.00 -20.86
CA GLU A 500 -18.64 8.99 -21.85
C GLU A 500 -19.46 9.63 -22.97
N ARG A 501 -18.96 9.57 -24.20
CA ARG A 501 -19.82 9.70 -25.39
C ARG A 501 -20.62 8.42 -25.53
N SER A 502 -21.91 8.53 -25.84
CA SER A 502 -22.76 7.39 -26.16
C SER A 502 -22.10 6.54 -27.26
N VAL A 503 -21.70 5.32 -26.90
CA VAL A 503 -21.06 4.35 -27.78
C VAL A 503 -22.03 3.99 -28.92
N GLY A 504 -21.74 4.47 -30.13
CA GLY A 504 -22.59 4.24 -31.30
C GLY A 504 -22.20 5.04 -32.54
N GLU A 505 -21.44 6.13 -32.39
CA GLU A 505 -21.02 6.96 -33.53
C GLU A 505 -19.60 6.62 -33.99
N ASP A 506 -19.48 6.41 -35.31
CA ASP A 506 -18.31 5.92 -36.02
C ASP A 506 -17.08 6.82 -35.75
N HIS A 507 -15.95 6.25 -35.29
CA HIS A 507 -14.73 6.99 -34.92
C HIS A 507 -14.18 7.89 -36.05
N ARG A 508 -14.56 7.66 -37.31
CA ARG A 508 -14.20 8.54 -38.44
C ARG A 508 -14.89 9.91 -38.41
N VAL A 509 -16.00 10.06 -37.68
CA VAL A 509 -16.73 11.32 -37.47
C VAL A 509 -16.05 12.18 -36.39
N LEU A 510 -15.07 11.66 -35.63
CA LEU A 510 -14.36 12.38 -34.56
C LEU A 510 -13.61 13.64 -35.03
N ARG A 511 -13.27 13.73 -36.32
CA ARG A 511 -12.71 14.97 -36.90
C ARG A 511 -13.77 15.98 -37.35
N GLN A 512 -15.05 15.59 -37.44
CA GLN A 512 -16.12 16.37 -38.07
C GLN A 512 -17.19 16.92 -37.11
N SER A 513 -17.33 16.45 -35.85
CA SER A 513 -18.26 17.06 -34.86
C SER A 513 -17.63 17.48 -33.52
N GLY A 514 -16.50 18.22 -33.58
CA GLY A 514 -15.90 18.83 -32.37
C GLY A 514 -16.87 19.70 -31.54
N ALA A 515 -17.93 20.23 -32.16
CA ALA A 515 -18.97 21.00 -31.48
C ALA A 515 -19.76 20.19 -30.44
N GLU A 516 -20.03 18.91 -30.70
CA GLU A 516 -20.81 18.07 -29.77
C GLU A 516 -19.99 17.66 -28.54
N THR A 517 -18.68 17.44 -28.69
CA THR A 517 -17.78 17.21 -27.55
C THR A 517 -17.73 18.44 -26.65
N VAL A 518 -17.58 19.61 -27.26
CA VAL A 518 -17.48 20.89 -26.53
C VAL A 518 -18.78 21.17 -25.78
N GLU A 519 -19.92 20.98 -26.42
CA GLU A 519 -21.23 21.17 -25.79
C GLU A 519 -21.44 20.25 -24.58
N ALA A 520 -21.09 18.97 -24.74
CA ALA A 520 -21.31 17.98 -23.69
C ALA A 520 -20.30 18.13 -22.53
N ARG A 521 -19.04 18.50 -22.80
CA ARG A 521 -18.08 18.91 -21.77
C ARG A 521 -18.55 20.17 -21.04
N ARG A 522 -19.11 21.15 -21.74
CA ARG A 522 -19.70 22.35 -21.13
C ARG A 522 -20.85 21.98 -20.18
N LYS A 523 -21.78 21.12 -20.61
CA LYS A 523 -22.87 20.65 -19.73
C LYS A 523 -22.36 19.95 -18.48
N LEU A 524 -21.30 19.13 -18.61
CA LEU A 524 -20.69 18.46 -17.47
C LEU A 524 -20.04 19.46 -16.51
N LEU A 525 -19.30 20.42 -17.06
CA LEU A 525 -18.71 21.52 -16.31
C LEU A 525 -19.78 22.31 -15.55
N ASP A 526 -20.86 22.73 -16.23
CA ASP A 526 -21.98 23.46 -15.63
C ASP A 526 -22.61 22.65 -14.49
N GLU A 527 -22.83 21.34 -14.68
CA GLU A 527 -23.36 20.45 -13.64
C GLU A 527 -22.40 20.34 -12.44
N PHE A 528 -21.11 20.13 -12.71
CA PHE A 528 -20.09 19.99 -11.66
C PHE A 528 -19.95 21.27 -10.85
N GLN A 529 -19.85 22.43 -11.50
CA GLN A 529 -19.80 23.73 -10.83
C GLN A 529 -21.07 24.00 -10.02
N THR A 530 -22.25 23.65 -10.57
CA THR A 530 -23.53 23.81 -9.85
C THR A 530 -23.56 22.98 -8.57
N ARG A 531 -23.12 21.72 -8.63
CA ARG A 531 -23.05 20.84 -7.45
C ARG A 531 -21.99 21.29 -6.46
N SER A 532 -20.84 21.73 -6.95
CA SER A 532 -19.75 22.24 -6.11
C SER A 532 -20.15 23.50 -5.34
N ALA A 533 -20.81 24.44 -6.02
CA ALA A 533 -21.41 25.61 -5.39
C ALA A 533 -22.46 25.23 -4.34
N ALA A 534 -23.31 24.23 -4.65
CA ALA A 534 -24.29 23.72 -3.69
C ALA A 534 -23.63 23.11 -2.45
N ALA A 535 -22.56 22.32 -2.62
CA ALA A 535 -21.81 21.71 -1.51
C ALA A 535 -21.20 22.78 -0.59
N VAL A 536 -20.55 23.81 -1.15
CA VAL A 536 -20.01 24.95 -0.39
C VAL A 536 -21.13 25.64 0.40
N ARG A 537 -22.27 25.93 -0.22
CA ARG A 537 -23.41 26.60 0.45
C ARG A 537 -24.06 25.76 1.55
N GLN A 538 -24.18 24.45 1.35
CA GLN A 538 -24.87 23.54 2.28
C GLN A 538 -23.99 23.12 3.45
N ARG A 539 -22.70 22.85 3.20
CA ARG A 539 -21.77 22.25 4.16
C ARG A 539 -20.63 23.17 4.59
N GLY A 540 -20.35 24.24 3.86
CA GLY A 540 -19.17 25.08 4.10
C GLY A 540 -19.06 25.65 5.51
N ALA A 541 -20.15 26.11 6.12
CA ALA A 541 -20.13 26.61 7.50
C ALA A 541 -19.87 25.51 8.55
N GLU A 542 -20.47 24.32 8.36
CA GLU A 542 -20.22 23.16 9.21
C GLU A 542 -18.77 22.67 9.06
N ARG A 543 -18.28 22.65 7.81
CA ARG A 543 -16.91 22.27 7.48
C ARG A 543 -15.89 23.24 8.09
N LEU A 544 -16.14 24.54 8.03
CA LEU A 544 -15.30 25.57 8.67
C LEU A 544 -15.19 25.34 10.18
N LEU A 545 -16.32 25.05 10.84
CA LEU A 545 -16.34 24.71 12.26
C LEU A 545 -15.56 23.42 12.57
N SER A 546 -15.70 22.39 11.72
CA SER A 546 -14.93 21.12 11.85
C SER A 546 -13.43 21.36 11.66
N ALA A 547 -13.02 22.18 10.69
CA ALA A 547 -11.62 22.55 10.48
C ALA A 547 -11.01 23.22 11.73
N PHE A 548 -11.77 24.06 12.42
CA PHE A 548 -11.31 24.67 13.68
C PHE A 548 -11.27 23.69 14.86
N ARG A 549 -11.99 22.55 14.79
CA ARG A 549 -12.09 21.54 15.86
C ARG A 549 -10.88 20.66 15.96
N VAL A 550 -10.22 20.39 14.85
CA VAL A 550 -8.96 19.65 14.84
C VAL A 550 -8.01 20.46 15.71
N GLY A 551 -7.68 19.97 16.91
CA GLY A 551 -7.00 20.71 18.00
C GLY A 551 -5.55 21.15 17.71
N LYS A 552 -5.23 21.37 16.43
CA LYS A 552 -4.03 21.99 15.92
C LYS A 552 -4.35 23.47 15.70
N THR A 553 -3.64 24.34 16.42
CA THR A 553 -3.71 25.80 16.34
C THR A 553 -3.60 26.45 14.94
N PRO A 554 -2.94 25.90 13.89
CA PRO A 554 -2.75 26.64 12.64
C PRO A 554 -4.02 26.98 11.84
N TYR A 555 -5.11 26.20 11.94
CA TYR A 555 -6.27 26.36 11.05
C TYR A 555 -6.98 27.71 11.19
N LEU A 556 -7.36 28.10 12.41
CA LEU A 556 -8.07 29.35 12.63
C LEU A 556 -7.23 30.55 12.24
N LEU A 557 -6.01 30.66 12.78
CA LEU A 557 -5.15 31.80 12.53
C LEU A 557 -4.77 31.90 11.05
N GLY A 558 -4.44 30.77 10.42
CA GLY A 558 -4.20 30.69 8.99
C GLY A 558 -5.36 31.22 8.16
N TYR A 559 -6.57 30.74 8.46
CA TYR A 559 -7.79 31.17 7.78
C TYR A 559 -8.03 32.67 7.96
N LEU A 560 -7.89 33.18 9.19
CA LEU A 560 -8.03 34.62 9.47
C LEU A 560 -6.94 35.46 8.76
N ALA A 561 -5.72 34.95 8.64
CA ALA A 561 -4.64 35.61 7.91
C ALA A 561 -4.95 35.74 6.42
N VAL A 562 -5.44 34.67 5.79
CA VAL A 562 -5.93 34.71 4.41
C VAL A 562 -7.08 35.70 4.28
N ARG A 563 -8.07 35.63 5.18
CA ARG A 563 -9.23 36.55 5.19
C ARG A 563 -8.86 38.01 5.33
N ALA A 564 -7.84 38.34 6.11
CA ALA A 564 -7.34 39.70 6.24
C ALA A 564 -6.68 40.23 4.95
N VAL A 565 -5.97 39.38 4.20
CA VAL A 565 -5.48 39.71 2.85
C VAL A 565 -6.67 39.96 1.92
N CYS A 566 -7.68 39.08 1.94
CA CYS A 566 -8.91 39.25 1.17
C CYS A 566 -9.62 40.58 1.48
N ALA A 567 -9.76 40.93 2.76
CA ALA A 567 -10.39 42.16 3.21
C ALA A 567 -9.63 43.39 2.69
N ASN A 568 -8.29 43.36 2.72
CA ASN A 568 -7.50 44.47 2.19
C ASN A 568 -7.62 44.59 0.67
N TRP A 569 -7.64 43.47 -0.07
CA TRP A 569 -7.86 43.50 -1.52
C TRP A 569 -9.23 44.07 -1.89
N ARG A 570 -10.28 43.72 -1.14
CA ARG A 570 -11.63 44.29 -1.31
C ARG A 570 -11.67 45.80 -1.05
N LYS A 571 -10.89 46.30 -0.12
CA LYS A 571 -10.74 47.74 0.16
C LYS A 571 -9.96 48.46 -0.94
N THR A 572 -8.94 47.82 -1.49
CA THR A 572 -8.05 48.39 -2.52
C THR A 572 -8.71 48.44 -3.90
N LEU A 573 -9.50 47.42 -4.26
CA LEU A 573 -10.19 47.39 -5.54
C LEU A 573 -11.43 48.28 -5.55
N LYS A 574 -11.70 48.88 -6.71
CA LYS A 574 -12.90 49.72 -6.93
C LYS A 574 -14.14 48.91 -7.30
N ARG A 575 -14.03 47.58 -7.39
CA ARG A 575 -15.11 46.66 -7.73
C ARG A 575 -15.22 45.57 -6.67
N ARG A 576 -16.40 44.95 -6.59
CA ARG A 576 -16.59 43.73 -5.80
C ARG A 576 -15.76 42.61 -6.42
N ILE A 577 -15.01 41.90 -5.58
CA ILE A 577 -14.34 40.65 -5.90
C ILE A 577 -14.96 39.52 -5.09
N ASN A 578 -15.19 38.39 -5.75
CA ASN A 578 -15.80 37.23 -5.12
C ASN A 578 -14.75 36.29 -4.49
N GLY A 579 -15.19 35.28 -3.73
CA GLY A 579 -14.28 34.37 -3.04
C GLY A 579 -13.43 33.53 -4.00
N THR A 580 -13.99 33.11 -5.14
CA THR A 580 -13.34 32.28 -6.16
C THR A 580 -12.22 33.02 -6.89
N GLU A 581 -12.45 34.28 -7.29
CA GLU A 581 -11.44 35.16 -7.87
C GLU A 581 -10.25 35.32 -6.91
N ILE A 582 -10.54 35.56 -5.63
CA ILE A 582 -9.50 35.74 -4.61
C ILE A 582 -8.76 34.43 -4.37
N PHE A 583 -9.46 33.30 -4.23
CA PHE A 583 -8.85 32.01 -4.01
C PHE A 583 -7.88 31.63 -5.13
N ARG A 584 -8.30 31.76 -6.40
CA ARG A 584 -7.44 31.51 -7.57
C ARG A 584 -6.19 32.40 -7.52
N ALA A 585 -6.37 33.69 -7.26
CA ALA A 585 -5.27 34.64 -7.22
C ALA A 585 -4.29 34.37 -6.07
N LEU A 586 -4.77 34.03 -4.88
CA LEU A 586 -3.94 33.66 -3.73
C LEU A 586 -3.23 32.32 -3.92
N LEU A 587 -3.89 31.34 -4.53
CA LEU A 587 -3.26 30.07 -4.91
C LEU A 587 -2.14 30.30 -5.93
N HIS A 588 -2.39 31.13 -6.94
CA HIS A 588 -1.37 31.50 -7.93
C HIS A 588 -0.17 32.22 -7.26
N ALA A 589 -0.42 33.19 -6.37
CA ALA A 589 0.64 33.88 -5.64
C ALA A 589 1.45 32.91 -4.75
N THR A 590 0.75 32.01 -4.04
CA THR A 590 1.36 30.98 -3.20
C THR A 590 2.26 30.06 -4.03
N ARG A 591 1.83 29.68 -5.23
CA ARG A 591 2.62 28.84 -6.13
C ARG A 591 3.85 29.57 -6.68
N TYR A 592 3.75 30.83 -7.07
CA TYR A 592 4.79 31.42 -7.93
C TYR A 592 5.62 32.54 -7.29
N ASP A 593 5.21 33.13 -6.17
CA ASP A 593 5.95 34.24 -5.51
C ASP A 593 6.81 33.78 -4.30
N LEU A 594 6.48 32.62 -3.72
CA LEU A 594 7.02 32.22 -2.42
C LEU A 594 8.52 31.93 -2.41
N VAL A 595 9.13 31.60 -3.54
CA VAL A 595 10.56 31.26 -3.63
C VAL A 595 11.42 32.33 -2.96
N SER A 596 11.20 33.59 -3.30
CA SER A 596 12.00 34.72 -2.82
C SER A 596 11.85 34.98 -1.31
N SER A 597 10.80 34.41 -0.71
CA SER A 597 10.47 34.60 0.70
C SER A 597 11.10 33.54 1.61
N VAL A 598 11.63 32.47 1.03
CA VAL A 598 12.47 31.51 1.78
C VAL A 598 13.90 32.06 1.82
N PRO A 599 14.49 32.23 3.02
CA PRO A 599 15.82 32.80 3.17
C PRO A 599 16.89 31.90 2.54
N ASN A 600 18.09 32.46 2.38
CA ASN A 600 19.24 31.72 1.85
C ASN A 600 19.50 30.45 2.68
N LEU A 601 19.55 29.29 2.02
CA LEU A 601 19.72 28.00 2.68
C LEU A 601 21.08 27.85 3.38
N GLY A 602 22.07 28.67 3.02
CA GLY A 602 23.40 28.72 3.61
C GLY A 602 23.50 29.44 4.96
N LEU A 603 22.45 30.14 5.42
CA LEU A 603 22.44 30.79 6.74
C LEU A 603 22.62 29.76 7.88
N PRO A 604 23.24 30.12 9.02
CA PRO A 604 23.21 29.27 10.21
C PRO A 604 21.79 28.85 10.58
N LEU A 605 21.60 27.63 11.11
CA LEU A 605 20.25 27.07 11.31
C LEU A 605 19.34 27.93 12.20
N GLN A 606 19.89 28.55 13.24
CA GLN A 606 19.14 29.47 14.11
C GLN A 606 18.68 30.71 13.32
N ASP A 607 19.62 31.39 12.64
CA ASP A 607 19.34 32.55 11.81
C ASP A 607 18.35 32.21 10.67
N PHE A 608 18.48 31.03 10.07
CA PHE A 608 17.57 30.51 9.06
C PHE A 608 16.15 30.38 9.61
N THR A 609 16.00 29.85 10.83
CA THR A 609 14.68 29.66 11.47
C THR A 609 13.98 31.00 11.72
N GLU A 610 14.72 31.98 12.23
CA GLU A 610 14.20 33.33 12.47
C GLU A 610 13.89 34.05 11.15
N ALA A 611 14.80 33.97 10.17
CA ALA A 611 14.64 34.58 8.85
C ALA A 611 13.49 33.94 8.05
N ALA A 612 13.22 32.64 8.23
CA ALA A 612 12.11 31.96 7.56
C ALA A 612 10.76 32.50 8.04
N ALA A 613 10.57 32.63 9.36
CA ALA A 613 9.37 33.21 9.93
C ALA A 613 9.19 34.69 9.53
N ALA A 614 10.28 35.46 9.52
CA ALA A 614 10.27 36.85 9.05
C ALA A 614 9.95 36.96 7.56
N GLY A 615 10.54 36.10 6.72
CA GLY A 615 10.31 36.07 5.28
C GLY A 615 8.86 35.74 4.91
N MET A 616 8.25 34.76 5.60
CA MET A 616 6.83 34.46 5.47
C MET A 616 5.95 35.64 5.90
N ALA A 617 6.24 36.26 7.05
CA ALA A 617 5.51 37.43 7.52
C ALA A 617 5.59 38.59 6.51
N ASP A 618 6.80 38.91 6.03
CA ASP A 618 7.03 39.97 5.04
C ASP A 618 6.32 39.68 3.71
N TRP A 619 6.31 38.42 3.28
CA TRP A 619 5.57 38.02 2.09
C TRP A 619 4.07 38.27 2.22
N VAL A 620 3.45 37.88 3.33
CA VAL A 620 2.03 38.14 3.58
C VAL A 620 1.74 39.64 3.62
N ARG A 621 2.63 40.46 4.20
CA ARG A 621 2.49 41.93 4.17
C ARG A 621 2.54 42.48 2.74
N ARG A 622 3.50 42.03 1.92
CA ARG A 622 3.61 42.46 0.51
C ARG A 622 2.40 42.04 -0.29
N LEU A 623 1.93 40.80 -0.10
CA LEU A 623 0.76 40.27 -0.80
C LEU A 623 -0.51 41.05 -0.43
N SER A 624 -0.67 41.40 0.84
CA SER A 624 -1.76 42.27 1.28
C SER A 624 -1.66 43.66 0.66
N ALA A 625 -0.47 44.23 0.58
CA ALA A 625 -0.21 45.60 0.11
C ALA A 625 -0.12 45.75 -1.43
N LEU A 626 -0.56 44.75 -2.21
CA LEU A 626 -0.60 44.86 -3.67
C LEU A 626 -1.46 46.05 -4.12
N SER A 627 -1.03 46.70 -5.20
CA SER A 627 -1.81 47.79 -5.80
C SER A 627 -3.07 47.25 -6.50
N ALA A 628 -4.05 48.12 -6.75
CA ALA A 628 -5.27 47.72 -7.47
C ALA A 628 -4.95 47.10 -8.85
N ASP A 629 -3.96 47.65 -9.57
CA ASP A 629 -3.54 47.13 -10.88
C ASP A 629 -2.87 45.76 -10.74
N ASP A 630 -2.01 45.56 -9.73
CA ASP A 630 -1.35 44.28 -9.47
C ASP A 630 -2.38 43.19 -9.12
N ILE A 631 -3.38 43.52 -8.28
CA ILE A 631 -4.46 42.59 -7.93
C ILE A 631 -5.27 42.21 -9.17
N GLU A 632 -5.63 43.17 -10.03
CA GLU A 632 -6.36 42.88 -11.28
C GLU A 632 -5.55 42.00 -12.23
N ILE A 633 -4.24 42.23 -12.33
CA ILE A 633 -3.34 41.37 -13.13
C ILE A 633 -3.45 39.92 -12.65
N VAL A 634 -3.34 39.66 -11.34
CA VAL A 634 -3.39 38.28 -10.80
C VAL A 634 -4.78 37.67 -10.89
N ILE A 635 -5.85 38.43 -10.71
CA ILE A 635 -7.22 37.91 -10.86
C ILE A 635 -7.49 37.49 -12.31
N GLN A 636 -6.95 38.22 -13.28
CA GLN A 636 -7.08 37.93 -14.72
C GLN A 636 -6.12 36.83 -15.20
N ALA A 637 -5.18 36.41 -14.36
CA ALA A 637 -4.27 35.31 -14.66
C ALA A 637 -5.05 34.05 -15.01
N ARG A 638 -4.72 33.46 -16.16
CA ARG A 638 -5.10 32.08 -16.44
C ARG A 638 -4.09 31.14 -15.78
N ALA A 639 -4.59 30.03 -15.27
CA ALA A 639 -3.73 28.97 -14.76
C ALA A 639 -3.01 28.21 -15.89
N ASP A 640 -3.52 28.31 -17.14
CA ASP A 640 -2.94 27.63 -18.29
C ASP A 640 -1.74 28.42 -18.86
N ASP A 641 -0.55 27.84 -18.72
CA ASP A 641 0.78 28.36 -19.12
C ASP A 641 0.95 28.64 -20.64
N ASN A 642 -0.07 28.38 -21.46
CA ASN A 642 0.07 28.30 -22.92
C ASN A 642 -0.32 29.56 -23.72
N ASP A 643 -0.85 30.59 -23.08
CA ASP A 643 -1.31 31.81 -23.78
C ASP A 643 -0.70 33.10 -23.20
N ALA A 644 -0.81 34.19 -23.97
CA ALA A 644 -0.24 35.53 -23.78
C ALA A 644 -0.61 36.27 -22.46
N THR A 645 -1.09 35.54 -21.45
CA THR A 645 -1.50 35.99 -20.12
C THR A 645 -0.73 35.31 -18.98
N SER A 646 0.37 34.60 -19.27
CA SER A 646 1.23 34.07 -18.21
C SER A 646 1.78 35.23 -17.36
N ILE A 647 1.85 35.02 -16.04
CA ILE A 647 2.28 36.04 -15.08
C ILE A 647 3.55 35.55 -14.39
N HIS A 648 4.49 36.46 -14.22
CA HIS A 648 5.67 36.28 -13.42
C HIS A 648 5.60 37.12 -12.16
N TRP A 649 6.11 36.57 -11.06
CA TRP A 649 6.33 37.32 -9.84
C TRP A 649 7.77 37.81 -9.82
N ILE A 650 7.94 39.13 -9.78
CA ILE A 650 9.24 39.79 -9.70
C ILE A 650 9.19 40.70 -8.48
N GLU A 651 10.02 40.42 -7.48
CA GLU A 651 10.13 41.20 -6.24
C GLU A 651 8.77 41.37 -5.52
N GLY A 652 7.96 40.30 -5.45
CA GLY A 652 6.65 40.33 -4.81
C GLY A 652 5.56 41.04 -5.63
N ARG A 653 5.80 41.33 -6.92
CA ARG A 653 4.81 41.94 -7.81
C ARG A 653 4.53 41.10 -9.04
N PRO A 654 3.25 40.97 -9.42
CA PRO A 654 2.86 40.26 -10.63
C PRO A 654 3.12 41.12 -11.87
N ARG A 655 3.71 40.50 -12.89
CA ARG A 655 4.02 41.11 -14.18
C ARG A 655 3.59 40.17 -15.31
N PRO A 656 3.02 40.67 -16.42
CA PRO A 656 2.83 39.84 -17.60
C PRO A 656 4.16 39.27 -18.08
N ALA A 657 4.17 38.00 -18.46
CA ALA A 657 5.34 37.33 -19.01
C ALA A 657 5.72 37.86 -20.39
N GLU A 658 7.03 37.93 -20.64
CA GLU A 658 7.53 38.16 -21.99
C GLU A 658 7.48 36.83 -22.79
N LYS A 659 7.17 36.89 -24.09
CA LYS A 659 6.88 35.70 -24.91
C LYS A 659 8.03 34.69 -25.06
N ASP A 660 9.26 35.04 -24.69
CA ASP A 660 10.46 34.25 -24.96
C ASP A 660 11.03 33.51 -23.74
N GLU A 661 10.44 33.62 -22.55
CA GLU A 661 10.99 32.96 -21.34
C GLU A 661 10.24 31.65 -21.03
N SER A 662 10.94 30.52 -21.06
CA SER A 662 10.34 29.23 -20.71
C SER A 662 10.25 29.06 -19.19
N THR A 663 9.04 28.81 -18.66
CA THR A 663 8.81 28.56 -17.23
C THR A 663 9.70 27.41 -16.70
N GLY A 664 9.95 26.39 -17.53
CA GLY A 664 10.78 25.24 -17.18
C GLY A 664 12.25 25.61 -16.93
N ASP A 665 12.84 26.45 -17.78
CA ASP A 665 14.24 26.87 -17.62
C ASP A 665 14.43 27.69 -16.33
N ARG A 666 13.45 28.51 -15.96
CA ARG A 666 13.45 29.25 -14.70
C ARG A 666 13.37 28.35 -13.49
N VAL A 667 12.50 27.34 -13.53
CA VAL A 667 12.40 26.35 -12.44
C VAL A 667 13.73 25.62 -12.28
N ILE A 668 14.36 25.17 -13.37
CA ILE A 668 15.67 24.50 -13.33
C ILE A 668 16.77 25.44 -12.83
N ALA A 669 16.78 26.70 -13.26
CA ALA A 669 17.75 27.70 -12.80
C ALA A 669 17.61 27.97 -11.29
N GLU A 670 16.38 28.07 -10.79
CA GLU A 670 16.12 28.27 -9.38
C GLU A 670 16.46 27.02 -8.55
N LEU A 671 16.13 25.82 -9.04
CA LEU A 671 16.57 24.56 -8.42
C LEU A 671 18.09 24.51 -8.25
N ARG A 672 18.84 24.84 -9.32
CA ARG A 672 20.31 24.90 -9.27
C ARG A 672 20.79 25.88 -8.19
N LYS A 673 20.27 27.11 -8.22
CA LYS A 673 20.62 28.14 -7.24
C LYS A 673 20.38 27.67 -5.81
N ARG A 674 19.24 27.02 -5.53
CA ARG A 674 18.91 26.55 -4.17
C ARG A 674 19.74 25.34 -3.76
N ILE A 675 20.04 24.43 -4.67
CA ILE A 675 20.99 23.35 -4.40
C ILE A 675 22.38 23.91 -4.05
N ASP A 676 22.85 24.93 -4.77
CA ASP A 676 24.13 25.59 -4.50
C ASP A 676 24.16 26.26 -3.12
N GLU A 677 23.08 26.96 -2.75
CA GLU A 677 22.90 27.54 -1.42
C GLU A 677 22.93 26.47 -0.32
N ALA A 678 22.26 25.33 -0.53
CA ALA A 678 22.18 24.23 0.43
C ALA A 678 23.53 23.52 0.63
N LEU A 679 24.31 23.35 -0.44
CA LEU A 679 25.57 22.60 -0.43
C LEU A 679 26.80 23.47 -0.09
N LYS A 680 26.65 24.79 0.06
CA LYS A 680 27.73 25.73 0.44
C LYS A 680 29.04 25.49 -0.33
N SER A 681 28.94 25.32 -1.65
CA SER A 681 30.04 25.06 -2.61
C SER A 681 30.84 23.75 -2.46
N LYS A 682 30.48 22.81 -1.58
CA LYS A 682 31.23 21.55 -1.41
C LYS A 682 31.09 20.54 -2.57
N ALA A 683 30.20 20.79 -3.55
CA ALA A 683 29.77 19.80 -4.54
C ALA A 683 29.64 20.32 -5.98
N SER A 684 30.52 21.26 -6.40
CA SER A 684 30.46 21.90 -7.73
C SER A 684 30.33 20.92 -8.90
N ASP A 685 30.94 19.74 -8.76
CA ASP A 685 31.11 18.79 -9.85
C ASP A 685 29.85 17.98 -10.15
N HIS A 686 28.79 18.09 -9.34
CA HIS A 686 27.57 17.30 -9.50
C HIS A 686 26.32 18.12 -9.83
N HIS A 687 26.39 19.46 -9.82
CA HIS A 687 25.22 20.36 -9.91
C HIS A 687 24.21 20.03 -11.03
N GLY A 688 24.69 19.67 -12.22
CA GLY A 688 23.82 19.34 -13.37
C GLY A 688 22.92 18.13 -13.10
N THR A 689 23.48 17.06 -12.53
CA THR A 689 22.77 15.82 -12.19
C THR A 689 21.74 16.05 -11.08
N LEU A 690 22.06 16.93 -10.13
CA LEU A 690 21.21 17.21 -8.96
C LEU A 690 19.99 18.03 -9.32
N ALA A 691 20.18 19.05 -10.16
CA ALA A 691 19.07 19.82 -10.70
C ALA A 691 18.15 18.93 -11.55
N GLY A 692 18.72 17.98 -12.30
CA GLY A 692 17.95 16.97 -13.04
C GLY A 692 17.10 16.10 -12.11
N PHE A 693 17.69 15.57 -11.03
CA PHE A 693 16.97 14.77 -10.04
C PHE A 693 15.93 15.57 -9.26
N ALA A 694 16.24 16.80 -8.86
CA ALA A 694 15.29 17.68 -8.18
C ALA A 694 14.12 18.03 -9.10
N ASN A 695 14.38 18.30 -10.38
CA ASN A 695 13.31 18.50 -11.36
C ASN A 695 12.46 17.22 -11.53
N GLN A 696 13.09 16.04 -11.54
CA GLN A 696 12.38 14.77 -11.56
C GLN A 696 11.45 14.61 -10.35
N LEU A 697 11.89 14.95 -9.13
CA LEU A 697 11.03 14.92 -7.95
C LEU A 697 9.84 15.90 -8.05
N LEU A 698 10.04 17.11 -8.60
CA LEU A 698 8.94 18.04 -8.86
C LEU A 698 7.93 17.47 -9.85
N VAL A 699 8.43 16.88 -10.95
CA VAL A 699 7.60 16.22 -11.97
C VAL A 699 6.83 15.05 -11.35
N LEU A 700 7.47 14.20 -10.55
CA LEU A 700 6.78 13.12 -9.85
C LEU A 700 5.67 13.66 -8.92
N GLY A 701 5.93 14.79 -8.28
CA GLY A 701 5.00 15.49 -7.42
C GLY A 701 3.74 16.01 -8.13
N SER A 702 3.79 16.27 -9.45
CA SER A 702 2.62 16.72 -10.22
C SER A 702 1.66 15.59 -10.61
N PHE A 703 2.10 14.34 -10.47
CA PHE A 703 1.23 13.17 -10.63
C PHE A 703 0.63 12.80 -9.28
N LEU A 704 -0.64 13.14 -9.09
CA LEU A 704 -1.39 12.90 -7.88
C LEU A 704 -2.21 11.60 -8.00
N PRO A 705 -1.86 10.52 -7.27
CA PRO A 705 -2.70 9.33 -7.20
C PRO A 705 -4.00 9.65 -6.43
N ILE A 706 -5.15 9.33 -7.01
CA ILE A 706 -6.48 9.52 -6.42
C ILE A 706 -7.34 8.27 -6.65
N GLY A 707 -7.29 7.35 -5.69
CA GLY A 707 -7.93 6.05 -5.83
C GLY A 707 -6.98 4.97 -6.29
N ARG A 708 -6.96 3.86 -5.57
CA ARG A 708 -6.13 2.68 -5.86
C ARG A 708 -6.86 1.43 -5.42
N MET A 709 -6.94 0.40 -6.24
CA MET A 709 -7.55 -0.88 -5.85
C MET A 709 -6.86 -2.08 -6.51
N LYS A 710 -7.09 -3.27 -5.96
CA LYS A 710 -6.76 -4.54 -6.61
C LYS A 710 -8.03 -5.10 -7.28
N ALA A 711 -8.18 -4.85 -8.57
CA ALA A 711 -9.34 -5.21 -9.37
C ALA A 711 -9.25 -6.64 -9.92
N SER A 712 -10.39 -7.34 -9.89
CA SER A 712 -10.58 -8.57 -10.66
C SER A 712 -10.51 -8.25 -12.15
N PHE A 713 -9.79 -9.07 -12.92
CA PHE A 713 -9.59 -8.83 -14.35
C PHE A 713 -9.87 -10.06 -15.21
N HIS A 714 -10.18 -9.83 -16.48
CA HIS A 714 -10.32 -10.84 -17.52
C HIS A 714 -9.67 -10.36 -18.81
N LEU A 715 -8.99 -11.26 -19.52
CA LEU A 715 -8.27 -11.01 -20.76
C LEU A 715 -8.80 -11.90 -21.88
N CYS A 716 -9.11 -11.29 -23.02
CA CYS A 716 -9.43 -12.00 -24.26
C CYS A 716 -8.38 -11.68 -25.33
N ILE A 717 -7.75 -12.70 -25.90
CA ILE A 717 -6.88 -12.56 -27.07
C ILE A 717 -7.71 -13.00 -28.28
N ASP A 718 -8.21 -12.03 -29.04
CA ASP A 718 -9.13 -12.30 -30.16
C ASP A 718 -8.36 -12.88 -31.35
N PRO A 719 -8.60 -14.15 -31.73
CA PRO A 719 -7.88 -14.78 -32.83
C PRO A 719 -8.24 -14.16 -34.20
N VAL A 720 -9.37 -13.47 -34.32
CA VAL A 720 -9.85 -12.87 -35.58
C VAL A 720 -9.17 -11.53 -35.82
N ASN A 721 -9.12 -10.69 -34.79
CA ASN A 721 -8.60 -9.32 -34.90
C ASN A 721 -7.12 -9.21 -34.54
N GLY A 722 -6.54 -10.25 -33.93
CA GLY A 722 -5.15 -10.28 -33.49
C GLY A 722 -4.83 -9.28 -32.37
N SER A 723 -5.85 -8.78 -31.66
CA SER A 723 -5.71 -7.84 -30.55
C SER A 723 -6.17 -8.43 -29.22
N GLY A 724 -5.63 -7.91 -28.11
CA GLY A 724 -6.09 -8.25 -26.78
C GLY A 724 -7.19 -7.30 -26.31
N ARG A 725 -8.09 -7.77 -25.47
CA ARG A 725 -9.05 -6.95 -24.71
C ARG A 725 -8.96 -7.29 -23.24
N LEU A 726 -8.71 -6.29 -22.41
CA LEU A 726 -8.68 -6.37 -20.97
C LEU A 726 -9.97 -5.79 -20.40
N LEU A 727 -10.61 -6.50 -19.48
CA LEU A 727 -11.72 -6.02 -18.66
C LEU A 727 -11.31 -6.02 -17.20
N LEU A 728 -11.54 -4.91 -16.51
CA LEU A 728 -11.33 -4.74 -15.08
C LEU A 728 -12.67 -4.46 -14.40
N LEU A 729 -12.90 -5.14 -13.27
CA LEU A 729 -14.02 -4.84 -12.40
C LEU A 729 -13.57 -3.81 -11.37
N LEU A 730 -13.94 -2.56 -11.60
CA LEU A 730 -13.59 -1.42 -10.75
C LEU A 730 -14.69 -1.19 -9.72
N ARG A 731 -14.32 -1.23 -8.44
CA ARG A 731 -15.18 -0.75 -7.37
C ARG A 731 -15.18 0.77 -7.44
N THR A 732 -16.35 1.37 -7.50
CA THR A 732 -16.47 2.83 -7.57
C THR A 732 -17.09 3.39 -6.30
N THR A 733 -17.21 4.71 -6.24
CA THR A 733 -17.55 5.43 -5.03
C THR A 733 -19.06 5.59 -4.82
N GLU A 734 -19.89 5.18 -5.80
CA GLU A 734 -21.35 5.19 -5.64
C GLU A 734 -21.77 4.13 -4.60
N HIS A 735 -22.54 4.54 -3.60
CA HIS A 735 -23.11 3.75 -2.47
C HIS A 735 -22.27 3.53 -1.20
N HIS A 736 -22.54 4.38 -0.21
CA HIS A 736 -22.34 4.12 1.22
C HIS A 736 -23.64 4.19 2.05
N MET A 737 -24.83 4.03 1.44
CA MET A 737 -26.14 4.17 2.13
C MET A 737 -26.93 2.89 2.28
N GLU A 738 -27.39 2.22 1.21
CA GLU A 738 -28.53 1.30 1.35
C GLU A 738 -28.52 0.08 0.38
N GLY A 739 -27.41 -0.28 -0.29
CA GLY A 739 -27.43 -1.37 -1.29
C GLY A 739 -26.13 -2.07 -1.71
N GLY A 740 -25.02 -1.92 -0.98
CA GLY A 740 -23.69 -2.43 -1.39
C GLY A 740 -22.97 -1.48 -2.36
N SER A 741 -21.66 -1.65 -2.60
CA SER A 741 -20.93 -0.72 -3.48
C SER A 741 -21.22 -0.94 -4.95
N SER A 742 -21.16 0.12 -5.74
CA SER A 742 -21.28 0.01 -7.18
C SER A 742 -19.99 -0.48 -7.82
N MET A 743 -20.14 -1.38 -8.78
CA MET A 743 -19.04 -1.92 -9.58
C MET A 743 -19.23 -1.47 -11.03
N ASN A 744 -18.18 -0.90 -11.61
CA ASN A 744 -18.11 -0.58 -13.02
C ASN A 744 -17.17 -1.57 -13.71
N VAL A 745 -17.50 -1.94 -14.96
CA VAL A 745 -16.59 -2.69 -15.80
C VAL A 745 -15.87 -1.72 -16.71
N TRP A 746 -14.55 -1.61 -16.56
CA TRP A 746 -13.71 -0.84 -17.47
C TRP A 746 -13.03 -1.77 -18.46
N GLY A 747 -13.13 -1.45 -19.76
CA GLY A 747 -12.56 -2.24 -20.83
C GLY A 747 -11.58 -1.45 -21.68
N THR A 748 -10.44 -2.05 -22.02
CA THR A 748 -9.45 -1.45 -22.90
C THR A 748 -8.84 -2.46 -23.87
N SER A 749 -8.33 -1.97 -25.01
CA SER A 749 -7.66 -2.81 -26.01
C SER A 749 -6.15 -2.83 -25.76
N LEU A 750 -5.55 -4.01 -25.81
CA LEU A 750 -4.12 -4.23 -25.66
C LEU A 750 -3.49 -4.58 -27.02
N SER A 751 -2.22 -4.20 -27.17
CA SER A 751 -1.40 -4.77 -28.25
C SER A 751 -1.30 -6.29 -28.05
N ARG A 752 -1.09 -7.03 -29.14
CA ARG A 752 -0.95 -8.50 -29.05
C ARG A 752 0.19 -8.91 -28.12
N GLU A 753 1.33 -8.23 -28.22
CA GLU A 753 2.50 -8.47 -27.38
C GLU A 753 2.17 -8.30 -25.89
N SER A 754 1.53 -7.18 -25.54
CA SER A 754 1.12 -6.90 -24.16
C SER A 754 0.11 -7.93 -23.64
N ALA A 755 -0.86 -8.31 -24.48
CA ALA A 755 -1.86 -9.33 -24.13
C ALA A 755 -1.24 -10.71 -23.94
N GLU A 756 -0.33 -11.15 -24.81
CA GLU A 756 0.36 -12.45 -24.67
C GLU A 756 1.33 -12.44 -23.47
N HIS A 757 2.00 -11.31 -23.19
CA HIS A 757 2.83 -11.17 -21.99
C HIS A 757 1.97 -11.37 -20.73
N LEU A 758 0.86 -10.65 -20.64
CA LEU A 758 -0.08 -10.76 -19.53
C LEU A 758 -0.71 -12.17 -19.42
N ALA A 759 -1.07 -12.78 -20.55
CA ALA A 759 -1.55 -14.16 -20.57
C ALA A 759 -0.50 -15.12 -20.03
N GLY A 760 0.76 -14.95 -20.44
CA GLY A 760 1.88 -15.74 -19.93
C GLY A 760 2.09 -15.58 -18.42
N LEU A 761 1.89 -14.38 -17.85
CA LEU A 761 1.93 -14.17 -16.40
C LEU A 761 0.84 -14.98 -15.69
N VAL A 762 -0.41 -14.92 -16.17
CA VAL A 762 -1.52 -15.67 -15.58
C VAL A 762 -1.32 -17.19 -15.73
N GLU A 763 -0.89 -17.65 -16.90
CA GLU A 763 -0.62 -19.07 -17.16
C GLU A 763 0.51 -19.64 -16.28
N ARG A 764 1.43 -18.79 -15.79
CA ARG A 764 2.48 -19.15 -14.82
C ARG A 764 2.04 -19.08 -13.35
N GLY A 765 0.76 -18.80 -13.09
CA GLY A 765 0.25 -18.63 -11.73
C GLY A 765 0.51 -17.23 -11.14
N GLY A 766 0.59 -16.20 -12.00
CA GLY A 766 0.62 -14.81 -11.57
C GLY A 766 -0.65 -14.38 -10.83
N PRO A 767 -0.69 -13.16 -10.28
CA PRO A 767 -1.77 -12.72 -9.40
C PRO A 767 -3.13 -12.71 -10.11
N THR A 768 -4.19 -13.13 -9.40
CA THR A 768 -5.58 -13.10 -9.89
C THR A 768 -6.21 -11.71 -9.93
N ARG A 769 -5.51 -10.69 -9.41
CA ARG A 769 -5.98 -9.30 -9.40
C ARG A 769 -4.92 -8.36 -9.92
N MET A 770 -5.37 -7.34 -10.66
CA MET A 770 -4.54 -6.24 -11.12
C MET A 770 -4.64 -5.06 -10.19
N GLU A 771 -3.51 -4.42 -9.94
CA GLU A 771 -3.52 -3.14 -9.29
C GLU A 771 -3.91 -2.06 -10.31
N VAL A 772 -4.90 -1.25 -9.95
CA VAL A 772 -5.35 -0.09 -10.72
C VAL A 772 -5.20 1.13 -9.84
N THR A 773 -4.54 2.16 -10.35
CA THR A 773 -4.45 3.46 -9.69
C THR A 773 -4.92 4.53 -10.66
N ARG A 774 -5.84 5.39 -10.22
CA ARG A 774 -6.22 6.59 -10.97
C ARG A 774 -5.30 7.73 -10.58
N ILE A 775 -4.81 8.50 -11.55
CA ILE A 775 -3.79 9.53 -11.33
C ILE A 775 -4.20 10.80 -12.06
N ILE A 776 -4.04 11.94 -11.40
CA ILE A 776 -4.23 13.27 -11.97
C ILE A 776 -2.87 13.83 -12.38
N ASP A 777 -2.75 14.33 -13.61
CA ASP A 777 -1.64 15.19 -14.02
C ASP A 777 -1.97 16.66 -13.74
N LEU A 778 -1.55 17.13 -12.56
CA LEU A 778 -1.85 18.48 -12.08
C LEU A 778 -1.07 19.58 -12.82
N ALA A 779 0.09 19.25 -13.40
CA ALA A 779 0.90 20.21 -14.14
C ALA A 779 0.59 20.20 -15.64
N GLY A 780 -0.27 19.28 -16.10
CA GLY A 780 -0.59 19.11 -17.51
C GLY A 780 0.64 18.74 -18.34
N ILE A 781 1.60 18.00 -17.79
CA ILE A 781 2.81 17.56 -18.51
C ILE A 781 2.44 16.70 -19.71
N ALA A 782 1.53 15.74 -19.53
CA ALA A 782 1.00 14.85 -20.56
C ALA A 782 0.29 15.60 -21.69
N THR A 783 -0.15 16.82 -21.42
CA THR A 783 -1.08 17.57 -22.28
C THR A 783 -0.64 18.99 -22.53
N LYS A 784 0.62 19.32 -22.23
CA LYS A 784 1.17 20.66 -22.35
C LYS A 784 1.01 21.19 -23.78
N GLU A 785 1.16 20.34 -24.79
CA GLU A 785 0.96 20.74 -26.19
C GLU A 785 -0.52 20.94 -26.58
N LEU A 786 -1.45 20.39 -25.81
CA LEU A 786 -2.90 20.54 -26.04
C LEU A 786 -3.50 21.74 -25.30
N GLY A 787 -2.75 22.35 -24.37
CA GLY A 787 -3.22 23.50 -23.58
C GLY A 787 -4.40 23.17 -22.66
N VAL A 788 -4.43 21.95 -22.12
CA VAL A 788 -5.46 21.55 -21.16
C VAL A 788 -4.76 20.85 -19.99
N SER A 789 -4.90 21.33 -18.77
CA SER A 789 -4.35 20.71 -17.55
C SER A 789 -5.34 19.70 -16.92
N GLY A 790 -4.90 18.91 -15.94
CA GLY A 790 -5.79 18.10 -15.10
C GLY A 790 -6.24 16.74 -15.64
N TRP A 791 -5.56 16.16 -16.63
CA TRP A 791 -6.02 14.89 -17.24
C TRP A 791 -5.82 13.71 -16.30
N HIS A 792 -6.73 12.74 -16.38
CA HIS A 792 -6.66 11.52 -15.58
C HIS A 792 -6.16 10.34 -16.41
N LEU A 793 -5.39 9.50 -15.72
CA LEU A 793 -4.79 8.29 -16.25
C LEU A 793 -5.14 7.12 -15.34
N PHE A 794 -5.32 5.94 -15.93
CA PHE A 794 -5.25 4.67 -15.21
C PHE A 794 -3.87 4.07 -15.39
N ALA A 795 -3.16 3.89 -14.27
CA ALA A 795 -1.99 3.03 -14.20
C ALA A 795 -2.44 1.64 -13.79
N VAL A 796 -2.21 0.66 -14.65
CA VAL A 796 -2.61 -0.74 -14.44
C VAL A 796 -1.34 -1.58 -14.32
N ARG A 797 -1.26 -2.40 -13.26
CA ARG A 797 -0.11 -3.27 -13.00
C ARG A 797 -0.55 -4.70 -12.68
N CYS A 798 0.19 -5.66 -13.24
CA CYS A 798 0.11 -7.09 -12.94
C CYS A 798 1.54 -7.62 -12.86
N ASP A 799 2.05 -7.84 -11.65
CA ASP A 799 3.45 -8.25 -11.43
C ASP A 799 4.48 -7.26 -12.05
N ASP A 800 5.23 -7.67 -13.07
CA ASP A 800 6.19 -6.87 -13.85
C ASP A 800 5.56 -6.17 -15.06
N TRP A 801 4.34 -6.56 -15.45
CA TRP A 801 3.57 -5.89 -16.48
C TRP A 801 2.94 -4.59 -15.95
N PHE A 802 3.15 -3.49 -16.67
CA PHE A 802 2.63 -2.17 -16.32
C PHE A 802 2.25 -1.39 -17.58
N GLU A 803 1.04 -0.85 -17.59
CA GLU A 803 0.55 0.03 -18.65
C GLU A 803 -0.14 1.28 -18.11
N LEU A 804 -0.06 2.34 -18.91
CA LEU A 804 -0.76 3.59 -18.69
C LEU A 804 -1.87 3.74 -19.73
N ARG A 805 -3.09 4.05 -19.28
CA ARG A 805 -4.27 4.21 -20.13
C ARG A 805 -4.98 5.52 -19.82
N GLY A 806 -5.60 6.10 -20.82
CA GLY A 806 -6.47 7.25 -20.63
C GLY A 806 -7.77 6.87 -19.94
N THR A 807 -8.27 7.68 -19.02
CA THR A 807 -9.61 7.43 -18.42
C THR A 807 -10.74 7.81 -19.38
N THR A 808 -10.47 8.66 -20.38
CA THR A 808 -11.40 9.01 -21.46
C THR A 808 -10.84 8.62 -22.84
N VAL A 809 -11.72 8.59 -23.84
CA VAL A 809 -11.35 8.28 -25.24
C VAL A 809 -10.38 9.31 -25.80
N GLU A 810 -10.53 10.59 -25.43
CA GLU A 810 -9.64 11.68 -25.85
C GLU A 810 -8.22 11.47 -25.30
N VAL A 811 -8.11 11.13 -24.01
CA VAL A 811 -6.81 10.85 -23.36
C VAL A 811 -6.16 9.64 -24.02
N GLN A 812 -6.92 8.56 -24.21
CA GLN A 812 -6.39 7.36 -24.83
C GLN A 812 -5.94 7.63 -26.28
N THR A 813 -6.72 8.40 -27.05
CA THR A 813 -6.38 8.75 -28.43
C THR A 813 -5.08 9.55 -28.50
N LEU A 814 -4.86 10.47 -27.55
CA LEU A 814 -3.60 11.23 -27.46
C LEU A 814 -2.42 10.29 -27.23
N LEU A 815 -2.53 9.40 -26.25
CA LEU A 815 -1.48 8.42 -25.93
C LEU A 815 -1.19 7.49 -27.12
N ASP A 816 -2.24 7.06 -27.84
CA ASP A 816 -2.10 6.19 -29.01
C ASP A 816 -1.41 6.90 -30.19
N VAL A 817 -1.67 8.21 -30.39
CA VAL A 817 -1.04 9.02 -31.45
C VAL A 817 0.38 9.45 -31.09
N ARG A 818 0.73 9.46 -29.79
CA ARG A 818 2.04 9.87 -29.27
C ARG A 818 2.65 8.77 -28.40
N PRO A 819 3.08 7.63 -29.00
CA PRO A 819 3.61 6.50 -28.26
C PRO A 819 4.87 6.82 -27.44
N ASP A 820 5.72 7.73 -27.92
CA ASP A 820 6.93 8.15 -27.19
C ASP A 820 6.56 8.89 -25.88
N LEU A 821 5.57 9.79 -25.95
CA LEU A 821 5.04 10.49 -24.78
C LEU A 821 4.34 9.50 -23.84
N ALA A 822 3.56 8.56 -24.36
CA ALA A 822 2.90 7.55 -23.55
C ALA A 822 3.92 6.68 -22.78
N LYS A 823 5.06 6.35 -23.41
CA LYS A 823 6.17 5.64 -22.78
C LYS A 823 6.84 6.48 -21.69
N GLU A 824 7.17 7.73 -21.99
CA GLU A 824 7.77 8.66 -21.02
C GLU A 824 6.87 8.84 -19.78
N LEU A 825 5.57 9.09 -20.01
CA LEU A 825 4.58 9.21 -18.94
C LEU A 825 4.45 7.91 -18.15
N ALA A 826 4.44 6.75 -18.82
CA ALA A 826 4.38 5.46 -18.13
C ALA A 826 5.60 5.25 -17.23
N GLU A 827 6.80 5.67 -17.64
CA GLU A 827 8.01 5.60 -16.81
C GLU A 827 7.94 6.54 -15.60
N ILE A 828 7.53 7.80 -15.80
CA ILE A 828 7.36 8.77 -14.71
C ILE A 828 6.30 8.29 -13.72
N VAL A 829 5.14 7.85 -14.22
CA VAL A 829 4.04 7.35 -13.39
C VAL A 829 4.45 6.07 -12.66
N ARG A 830 5.17 5.15 -13.30
CA ARG A 830 5.68 3.95 -12.64
C ARG A 830 6.61 4.32 -11.50
N MET A 831 7.54 5.24 -11.73
CA MET A 831 8.47 5.74 -10.71
C MET A 831 7.74 6.45 -9.57
N ARG A 832 6.62 7.12 -9.86
CA ARG A 832 5.76 7.75 -8.86
C ARG A 832 5.07 6.74 -7.96
N LEU A 833 4.46 5.71 -8.53
CA LEU A 833 3.68 4.72 -7.78
C LEU A 833 4.55 3.66 -7.11
N TYR A 834 5.64 3.26 -7.78
CA TYR A 834 6.55 2.21 -7.37
C TYR A 834 7.98 2.77 -7.45
N PRO A 835 8.32 3.69 -6.55
CA PRO A 835 9.65 4.27 -6.54
C PRO A 835 10.67 3.16 -6.30
N GLU A 836 11.74 3.20 -7.09
CA GLU A 836 12.90 2.33 -6.97
C GLU A 836 14.17 3.19 -6.86
N GLY A 837 15.30 2.55 -6.56
CA GLY A 837 16.59 3.24 -6.58
C GLY A 837 16.65 4.41 -5.60
N LEU A 838 17.20 5.52 -6.09
CA LEU A 838 17.36 6.76 -5.33
C LEU A 838 16.03 7.45 -5.00
N VAL A 839 15.00 7.31 -5.83
CA VAL A 839 13.68 7.92 -5.56
C VAL A 839 13.03 7.25 -4.35
N ARG A 840 13.15 5.92 -4.24
CA ARG A 840 12.67 5.20 -3.05
C ARG A 840 13.44 5.61 -1.81
N ALA A 841 14.76 5.69 -1.91
CA ALA A 841 15.59 6.01 -0.76
C ALA A 841 15.41 7.48 -0.31
N GLU A 842 15.18 8.41 -1.24
CA GLU A 842 14.76 9.77 -0.92
C GLU A 842 13.45 9.78 -0.12
N ARG A 843 12.43 9.09 -0.64
CA ARG A 843 11.11 8.94 -0.02
C ARG A 843 11.19 8.35 1.39
N ASP A 844 11.85 7.20 1.52
CA ASP A 844 11.84 6.38 2.72
C ASP A 844 12.79 6.92 3.81
N HIS A 845 13.86 7.64 3.44
CA HIS A 845 14.93 8.03 4.38
C HIS A 845 15.19 9.54 4.46
N MET A 846 15.09 10.28 3.37
CA MET A 846 15.49 11.70 3.31
C MET A 846 14.31 12.64 3.58
N ALA A 847 13.15 12.38 2.95
CA ALA A 847 12.06 13.34 2.87
C ALA A 847 11.55 13.81 4.25
N SER A 848 11.53 12.90 5.25
CA SER A 848 11.13 13.23 6.63
C SER A 848 12.30 13.56 7.57
N GLY A 849 13.54 13.17 7.24
CA GLY A 849 14.71 13.26 8.12
C GLY A 849 14.66 12.42 9.42
N ARG A 850 13.51 11.85 9.79
CA ARG A 850 13.33 11.10 11.05
C ARG A 850 14.10 9.78 11.08
N PRO A 851 14.17 8.97 10.00
CA PRO A 851 15.02 7.78 9.97
C PRO A 851 16.49 8.11 10.24
N ALA A 852 17.02 9.17 9.62
CA ALA A 852 18.39 9.63 9.82
C ALA A 852 18.64 10.11 11.25
N ALA A 853 17.70 10.87 11.81
CA ALA A 853 17.77 11.28 13.21
C ALA A 853 17.81 10.08 14.18
N ARG A 854 16.94 9.08 13.98
CA ARG A 854 16.93 7.87 14.83
C ARG A 854 18.25 7.10 14.73
N GLN A 855 18.74 6.88 13.51
CA GLN A 855 20.02 6.21 13.29
C GLN A 855 21.17 6.96 13.97
N ALA A 856 21.19 8.30 13.91
CA ALA A 856 22.20 9.10 14.57
C ALA A 856 22.14 8.97 16.10
N ILE A 857 20.94 8.95 16.70
CA ILE A 857 20.78 8.73 18.15
C ILE A 857 21.31 7.35 18.53
N ASP A 858 20.88 6.30 17.82
CA ASP A 858 21.30 4.93 18.08
C ASP A 858 22.84 4.77 17.96
N TRP A 859 23.44 5.42 16.96
CA TRP A 859 24.88 5.43 16.73
C TRP A 859 25.65 6.10 17.87
N ILE A 860 25.19 7.25 18.36
CA ILE A 860 25.82 7.93 19.49
C ILE A 860 25.67 7.10 20.76
N ASP A 861 24.50 6.50 21.00
CA ASP A 861 24.24 5.65 22.17
C ASP A 861 25.14 4.38 22.20
N GLN A 862 25.55 3.89 21.03
CA GLN A 862 26.46 2.74 20.89
C GLN A 862 27.94 3.13 20.98
N SER A 863 28.28 4.41 20.84
CA SER A 863 29.66 4.91 20.82
C SER A 863 30.16 5.21 22.24
N ARG A 864 31.36 4.72 22.58
CA ARG A 864 31.95 4.90 23.92
C ARG A 864 33.15 5.86 23.94
N GLN A 865 33.86 5.93 22.84
CA GLN A 865 35.06 6.74 22.64
C GLN A 865 35.03 7.21 21.19
N TRP A 866 35.58 8.38 20.86
CA TRP A 866 35.56 8.88 19.49
C TRP A 866 36.94 8.77 18.86
N GLU A 867 37.00 8.29 17.62
CA GLU A 867 38.22 7.99 16.89
C GLU A 867 38.19 8.62 15.50
N LEU A 868 39.30 9.23 15.09
CA LEU A 868 39.54 9.73 13.73
C LEU A 868 40.79 9.03 13.20
N ASP A 869 40.67 8.31 12.09
CA ASP A 869 41.75 7.49 11.52
C ASP A 869 42.38 6.51 12.54
N GLY A 870 41.56 5.98 13.46
CA GLY A 870 41.97 5.05 14.52
C GLY A 870 42.61 5.70 15.75
N GLU A 871 42.78 7.03 15.75
CA GLU A 871 43.33 7.78 16.88
C GLU A 871 42.20 8.42 17.69
N PRO A 872 42.26 8.37 19.04
CA PRO A 872 41.21 8.92 19.88
C PRO A 872 41.18 10.46 19.81
N VAL A 873 40.00 11.02 19.59
CA VAL A 873 39.76 12.47 19.48
C VAL A 873 38.64 12.92 20.39
N ASP A 874 38.67 14.20 20.79
CA ASP A 874 37.55 14.82 21.49
C ASP A 874 36.51 15.33 20.47
N ALA A 875 35.60 14.45 20.04
CA ALA A 875 34.49 14.78 19.16
C ALA A 875 33.21 15.16 19.91
N MET A 876 33.23 15.16 21.26
CA MET A 876 32.02 15.30 22.07
C MET A 876 31.23 16.58 21.77
N PRO A 877 31.85 17.76 21.52
CA PRO A 877 31.08 18.97 21.19
C PRO A 877 30.25 18.84 19.91
N VAL A 878 30.78 18.21 18.86
CA VAL A 878 30.07 18.01 17.59
C VAL A 878 29.01 16.92 17.73
N VAL A 879 29.33 15.84 18.44
CA VAL A 879 28.42 14.72 18.72
C VAL A 879 27.19 15.18 19.52
N GLU A 880 27.38 16.03 20.52
CA GLU A 880 26.26 16.57 21.30
C GLU A 880 25.36 17.48 20.45
N GLN A 881 25.95 18.21 19.50
CA GLN A 881 25.19 18.97 18.51
C GLN A 881 24.38 18.06 17.59
N VAL A 882 24.97 16.95 17.12
CA VAL A 882 24.26 15.92 16.32
C VAL A 882 23.09 15.34 17.12
N ARG A 883 23.32 14.93 18.37
CA ARG A 883 22.26 14.40 19.26
C ARG A 883 21.13 15.40 19.42
N THR A 884 21.45 16.65 19.78
CA THR A 884 20.47 17.72 19.99
C THR A 884 19.59 17.91 18.74
N MET A 885 20.19 17.92 17.55
CA MET A 885 19.45 18.08 16.31
C MET A 885 18.61 16.86 15.95
N ALA A 886 19.14 15.66 16.15
CA ALA A 886 18.41 14.42 15.91
C ALA A 886 17.19 14.30 16.84
N GLU A 887 17.36 14.58 18.14
CA GLU A 887 16.29 14.58 19.13
C GLU A 887 15.22 15.64 18.79
N ALA A 888 15.64 16.82 18.36
CA ALA A 888 14.73 17.87 17.89
C ALA A 888 13.90 17.44 16.67
N LEU A 889 14.47 16.69 15.73
CA LEU A 889 13.77 16.19 14.54
C LEU A 889 12.72 15.12 14.84
N VAL A 890 12.94 14.31 15.88
CA VAL A 890 11.98 13.27 16.29
C VAL A 890 10.92 13.81 17.26
N SER A 891 11.20 14.92 17.95
CA SER A 891 10.33 15.52 18.97
C SER A 891 9.15 16.31 18.39
N GLU A 892 7.92 15.92 18.75
CA GLU A 892 6.71 16.65 18.36
C GLU A 892 6.58 18.01 19.06
N SER A 893 7.09 18.15 20.29
CA SER A 893 6.99 19.42 21.03
C SER A 893 7.82 20.53 20.36
N VAL A 894 8.95 20.18 19.73
CA VAL A 894 9.77 21.13 18.97
C VAL A 894 9.06 21.59 17.70
N ASP A 895 8.38 20.69 16.99
CA ASP A 895 7.54 21.05 15.84
C ASP A 895 6.40 22.00 16.27
N GLN A 896 5.73 21.70 17.39
CA GLN A 896 4.66 22.54 17.94
C GLN A 896 5.16 23.95 18.32
N GLU A 897 6.33 24.05 18.96
CA GLU A 897 6.93 25.32 19.33
C GLU A 897 7.34 26.16 18.10
N ARG A 898 7.92 25.52 17.08
CA ARG A 898 8.24 26.19 15.80
C ARG A 898 7.00 26.74 15.12
N ARG A 899 5.94 25.94 15.03
CA ARG A 899 4.64 26.39 14.51
C ARG A 899 4.08 27.53 15.32
N ARG A 900 4.19 27.50 16.65
CA ARG A 900 3.75 28.60 17.53
C ARG A 900 4.47 29.90 17.23
N LYS A 901 5.79 29.86 17.03
CA LYS A 901 6.58 31.04 16.63
C LYS A 901 6.16 31.54 15.24
N ALA A 902 5.98 30.64 14.27
CA ALA A 902 5.52 31.00 12.93
C ALA A 902 4.12 31.63 12.94
N MET A 903 3.19 31.05 13.71
CA MET A 903 1.87 31.61 13.96
C MET A 903 1.97 32.99 14.59
N SER A 904 2.81 33.20 15.59
CA SER A 904 3.01 34.53 16.17
C SER A 904 3.51 35.53 15.12
N ALA A 905 4.48 35.14 14.28
CA ALA A 905 4.99 36.01 13.21
C ALA A 905 3.92 36.34 12.16
N LEU A 906 3.12 35.35 11.74
CA LEU A 906 2.00 35.54 10.82
C LEU A 906 0.93 36.46 11.43
N ALA A 907 0.56 36.23 12.68
CA ALA A 907 -0.42 37.04 13.39
C ALA A 907 0.04 38.50 13.50
N SER A 908 1.30 38.74 13.87
CA SER A 908 1.89 40.08 13.89
C SER A 908 2.10 40.70 12.50
N ALA A 909 2.13 39.89 11.44
CA ALA A 909 2.15 40.39 10.07
C ALA A 909 0.80 40.96 9.68
N VAL A 910 -0.29 40.34 10.12
CA VAL A 910 -1.65 40.61 9.66
C VAL A 910 -2.45 41.52 10.58
N PHE A 911 -2.34 41.33 11.89
CA PHE A 911 -3.12 42.06 12.89
C PHE A 911 -2.27 43.15 13.54
N PHE A 912 -2.81 44.36 13.59
CA PHE A 912 -2.21 45.49 14.28
C PHE A 912 -2.31 45.39 15.81
N ASP A 913 -3.32 44.68 16.31
CA ASP A 913 -3.51 44.45 17.74
C ASP A 913 -2.58 43.31 18.22
N GLU A 914 -1.50 43.69 18.90
CA GLU A 914 -0.53 42.75 19.45
C GLU A 914 -1.15 41.78 20.49
N ALA A 915 -2.15 42.24 21.25
CA ALA A 915 -2.82 41.40 22.23
C ALA A 915 -3.68 40.34 21.53
N LEU A 916 -4.43 40.72 20.48
CA LEU A 916 -5.18 39.79 19.65
C LEU A 916 -4.23 38.79 18.96
N ALA A 917 -3.15 39.27 18.34
CA ALA A 917 -2.17 38.42 17.67
C ALA A 917 -1.55 37.38 18.61
N ARG A 918 -1.18 37.79 19.83
CA ARG A 918 -0.65 36.89 20.86
C ARG A 918 -1.68 35.85 21.30
N ARG A 919 -2.96 36.23 21.43
CA ARG A 919 -4.03 35.29 21.78
C ARG A 919 -4.30 34.28 20.67
N LEU A 920 -4.42 34.73 19.42
CA LEU A 920 -4.67 33.85 18.27
C LEU A 920 -3.52 32.86 18.02
N SER A 921 -2.28 33.23 18.34
CA SER A 921 -1.11 32.36 18.17
C SER A 921 -0.86 31.39 19.32
N SER A 922 -1.49 31.60 20.48
CA SER A 922 -1.32 30.76 21.68
C SER A 922 -2.52 29.89 22.04
N SER A 923 -3.68 30.12 21.42
CA SER A 923 -4.92 29.44 21.74
C SER A 923 -5.60 28.90 20.48
N ASP A 924 -6.18 27.71 20.57
CA ASP A 924 -7.09 27.21 19.54
C ASP A 924 -8.48 27.89 19.62
N PHE A 925 -9.33 27.63 18.62
CA PHE A 925 -10.68 28.22 18.57
C PHE A 925 -11.53 27.86 19.80
N TRP A 926 -11.38 26.63 20.32
CA TRP A 926 -12.16 26.16 21.48
C TRP A 926 -11.78 26.91 22.75
N SER A 927 -10.49 27.15 22.94
CA SER A 927 -9.92 27.91 24.06
C SER A 927 -10.27 29.39 23.95
N LEU A 928 -10.23 29.96 22.76
CA LEU A 928 -10.62 31.36 22.52
C LEU A 928 -12.11 31.60 22.81
N THR A 929 -12.96 30.62 22.52
CA THR A 929 -14.42 30.70 22.70
C THR A 929 -14.91 29.97 23.95
N ALA A 930 -14.04 29.74 24.94
CA ALA A 930 -14.38 29.00 26.14
C ALA A 930 -15.50 29.66 26.97
N GLU A 931 -15.61 30.98 26.92
CA GLU A 931 -16.64 31.77 27.62
C GLU A 931 -17.96 31.84 26.84
N ALA A 932 -17.96 31.45 25.56
CA ALA A 932 -19.14 31.43 24.69
C ALA A 932 -19.22 30.14 23.84
N PRO A 933 -19.22 28.94 24.45
CA PRO A 933 -19.14 27.67 23.71
C PRO A 933 -20.34 27.45 22.79
N ASP A 934 -21.53 27.93 23.19
CA ASP A 934 -22.77 27.81 22.41
C ASP A 934 -22.78 28.72 21.18
N GLN A 935 -21.91 29.74 21.14
CA GLN A 935 -21.79 30.71 20.06
C GLN A 935 -20.77 30.31 18.99
N ARG A 936 -20.05 29.19 19.16
CA ARG A 936 -19.04 28.71 18.19
C ARG A 936 -19.61 28.52 16.79
N ARG A 937 -20.83 27.97 16.69
CA ARG A 937 -21.52 27.78 15.41
C ARG A 937 -21.86 29.13 14.79
N THR A 938 -22.43 30.06 15.57
CA THR A 938 -22.75 31.44 15.14
C THR A 938 -21.51 32.14 14.58
N ILE A 939 -20.38 32.08 15.30
CA ILE A 939 -19.11 32.69 14.89
C ILE A 939 -18.60 32.07 13.58
N ALA A 940 -18.60 30.73 13.46
CA ALA A 940 -18.19 30.05 12.25
C ALA A 940 -19.10 30.38 11.06
N THR A 941 -20.42 30.44 11.26
CA THR A 941 -21.38 30.84 10.22
C THR A 941 -21.19 32.30 9.80
N ALA A 942 -20.96 33.22 10.73
CA ALA A 942 -20.66 34.63 10.43
C ALA A 942 -19.34 34.77 9.64
N LEU A 943 -18.29 34.04 10.01
CA LEU A 943 -17.05 33.96 9.23
C LEU A 943 -17.33 33.44 7.82
N PHE A 944 -18.06 32.34 7.68
CA PHE A 944 -18.41 31.77 6.38
C PHE A 944 -19.17 32.78 5.50
N GLN A 945 -20.22 33.43 6.01
CA GLN A 945 -21.05 34.36 5.22
C GLN A 945 -20.27 35.61 4.77
N THR A 946 -19.47 36.19 5.67
CA THR A 946 -18.64 37.37 5.36
C THR A 946 -17.54 37.04 4.34
N ALA A 947 -17.09 35.79 4.24
CA ALA A 947 -16.16 35.35 3.20
C ALA A 947 -16.74 35.51 1.78
N HIS A 948 -18.06 35.42 1.62
CA HIS A 948 -18.77 35.57 0.35
C HIS A 948 -19.22 37.02 0.07
N GLY A 949 -19.04 37.92 1.04
CA GLY A 949 -19.45 39.32 0.96
C GLY A 949 -20.94 39.58 1.20
N ASP A 950 -21.68 38.59 1.73
CA ASP A 950 -23.13 38.66 2.00
C ASP A 950 -23.45 38.28 3.46
N GLY A 951 -22.70 38.84 4.42
CA GLY A 951 -22.93 38.61 5.84
C GLY A 951 -24.28 39.15 6.32
N ASP A 952 -25.10 38.32 6.97
CA ASP A 952 -26.27 38.81 7.70
C ASP A 952 -25.80 39.70 8.85
N GLU A 953 -26.11 41.00 8.79
CA GLU A 953 -25.66 41.98 9.80
C GLU A 953 -26.05 41.56 11.23
N GLY A 954 -27.23 40.96 11.41
CA GLY A 954 -27.69 40.51 12.73
C GLY A 954 -26.84 39.35 13.26
N LEU A 955 -26.57 38.36 12.41
CA LEU A 955 -25.74 37.21 12.76
C LEU A 955 -24.29 37.64 13.07
N VAL A 956 -23.74 38.55 12.26
CA VAL A 956 -22.37 39.04 12.47
C VAL A 956 -22.28 39.87 13.74
N GLN A 957 -23.27 40.72 14.04
CA GLN A 957 -23.32 41.47 15.31
C GLN A 957 -23.41 40.53 16.53
N GLU A 958 -24.16 39.44 16.43
CA GLU A 958 -24.20 38.41 17.49
C GLU A 958 -22.82 37.75 17.67
N ALA A 959 -22.16 37.37 16.57
CA ALA A 959 -20.81 36.81 16.61
C ALA A 959 -19.78 37.79 17.18
N VAL A 960 -19.87 39.08 16.84
CA VAL A 960 -19.05 40.16 17.40
C VAL A 960 -19.24 40.24 18.90
N ALA A 961 -20.48 40.32 19.39
CA ALA A 961 -20.77 40.38 20.82
C ALA A 961 -20.21 39.15 21.55
N ALA A 962 -20.36 37.96 20.98
CA ALA A 962 -19.78 36.73 21.54
C ALA A 962 -18.24 36.80 21.62
N LEU A 963 -17.57 37.23 20.55
CA LEU A 963 -16.11 37.36 20.54
C LEU A 963 -15.61 38.48 21.47
N GLU A 964 -16.36 39.55 21.65
CA GLU A 964 -16.07 40.62 22.62
C GLU A 964 -16.14 40.12 24.06
N THR A 965 -17.14 39.29 24.40
CA THR A 965 -17.18 38.66 25.74
C THR A 965 -15.94 37.81 25.99
N CYS A 966 -15.46 37.12 24.95
CA CYS A 966 -14.24 36.34 24.99
C CYS A 966 -12.97 37.23 24.90
N GLY A 967 -13.07 38.53 24.64
CA GLY A 967 -11.97 39.47 24.44
C GLY A 967 -11.13 39.24 23.17
N CYS A 968 -11.70 38.69 22.10
CA CYS A 968 -11.01 38.31 20.87
C CYS A 968 -11.77 38.68 19.59
N ASN A 969 -12.31 39.91 19.51
CA ASN A 969 -13.02 40.38 18.33
C ASN A 969 -12.06 40.62 17.15
N PHE A 970 -12.30 39.89 16.06
CA PHE A 970 -11.57 40.03 14.80
C PHE A 970 -12.46 40.44 13.63
N PHE A 971 -13.71 40.87 13.85
CA PHE A 971 -14.56 41.42 12.79
C PHE A 971 -14.44 42.94 12.72
N VAL A 972 -14.57 43.48 11.51
CA VAL A 972 -14.61 44.92 11.25
C VAL A 972 -15.67 45.23 10.18
N GLN A 973 -16.40 46.33 10.39
CA GLN A 973 -17.33 46.85 9.38
C GLN A 973 -16.62 47.90 8.53
N HIS A 974 -16.69 47.77 7.20
CA HIS A 974 -16.19 48.76 6.25
C HIS A 974 -17.21 49.06 5.16
N GLY A 975 -16.86 49.90 4.18
CA GLY A 975 -17.78 50.38 3.13
C GLY A 975 -18.40 49.31 2.23
N HIS A 976 -17.97 48.05 2.34
CA HIS A 976 -18.52 46.91 1.58
C HIS A 976 -19.17 45.84 2.47
N GLY A 977 -19.40 46.14 3.77
CA GLY A 977 -20.00 45.21 4.73
C GLY A 977 -19.05 44.79 5.83
N TRP A 978 -19.33 43.64 6.46
CA TRP A 978 -18.51 43.04 7.49
C TRP A 978 -17.44 42.12 6.90
N ASP A 979 -16.22 42.21 7.41
CA ASP A 979 -15.13 41.27 7.11
C ASP A 979 -14.22 41.08 8.33
N VAL A 980 -13.13 40.32 8.18
CA VAL A 980 -12.10 40.17 9.21
C VAL A 980 -11.21 41.41 9.26
N MET A 981 -10.81 41.82 10.47
CA MET A 981 -9.87 42.91 10.70
C MET A 981 -8.57 42.63 9.95
N GLY A 982 -8.30 43.44 8.95
CA GLY A 982 -7.10 43.36 8.12
C GLY A 982 -6.16 44.53 8.34
N PHE A 983 -5.33 44.77 7.32
CA PHE A 983 -4.32 45.81 7.37
C PHE A 983 -4.96 47.21 7.33
N TYR A 984 -4.60 48.11 8.25
CA TYR A 984 -4.99 49.52 8.20
C TYR A 984 -4.06 50.36 7.34
#